data_AF-A0A944GFK7-F1
#
_entry.id   AF-A0A944GFK7-F1
#
_cell.length_a   1.000
_cell.length_b   1.000
_cell.length_c   1.000
_cell.angle_alpha   90.00
_cell.angle_beta   90.00
_cell.angle_gamma   90.00
#
_symmetry.space_group_name_H-M   'P 1'
#
loop_
_entity.id
_entity.type
_entity.pdbx_description
1 polymer ?
#
loop_
_entity_poly.entity_id
_entity_poly.type
_entity_poly.pdbx_seq_one_letter_code
_entity_poly.pdbx_strand_id
1 'polypeptide(L)'
;MKNVKKISFIAIAMLLAGCGNNTSESLGTDTEKPIPSDTPTEPKTEDPKTEPRPTEEPITTAPSTDTETDSEPETDAPIRKTLANALTLDYTNSTAQVGLSYKMEEELEATTEYFEEYHYNGYTIVNDFADEGNYLFYHDYNNESYLYFAPDSSNPNPVEAWLNKGVKDAPLGIENTYFSLPLFLSELDATKAYFIQGLYIIDDEAEMAKLNASSFGFAWMNECSSLAIAVDNTTGYITQVMALPEDPNDDDNFVLIKLNNIGTTVFQDSLLPTPPSSTNVMEYWQYKGWDGPKVDKYPTSLTLTPDTSATVDENGKVVLDIEKEAQVTYAILPDDADKRHVTLHVQDETIASLNYDFGTQTLKVTALKEGETEVWIRGDSAAGEDTGVESNHLTIKVNPLKSQNLEGQVYGLDFTGIVETNLGVTNTLANSLPVTAKANKAKVVIGNSDLFAKKALILNPCQQGGESGAAYAAFDFDDQEVSSVSFYYGYYYAGANTNDGMNNVTKIAIETSADGETWTEVADITSEVKANISTKNLKLMERSFAPASKVRVALTSNMIGKNLSFAFDHIDFMADENCHDHTDAPEVIEVTSIDGFALGSETIKVGKSTPVSYLINPANATDPSVVGVSSNETVAKFESTEAGLVLKGLSAGTAEVYLRATNGVESAKVTVTVSEPATLDSNLLSTFRGDTDDSKDTILSISGTTMTVKIEEETFVLTYDDKNEDGYYMFYNDAGDICGVKYSTYNSTLSFSSTTKLGTHTINAHNTHDGFTKYIVCESITLSVDKDKYLPGDKGTVSALFTPSNTTVKELTYTSSDESILKFNMEGSKTFTCVAPGTATITATNEEGVFGTIEVTVSEKTRPSSITVTSSKTEISTGEKVSLSVAFDPADCDDKDITYTSSDETIATVNKKGEVTGLAAGEVDITVSLTSNPTISGTIHITVSGEAAIIDAGYCGTYSGYDISGATVIVEVSPDGTIVVTNEDSSETGTYTFSKPVGSYYYFHDGDGTETFKIYFTADELELSFSSEELEGTLTMYCGEYISLSK
;
A
#
# COMPACT_ATOMS: atom_id res chain seq x y z
N MET A 1 34.72 29.06 -4.48
CA MET A 1 34.41 30.17 -3.54
C MET A 1 33.00 30.77 -3.67
N LYS A 2 32.38 30.93 -4.86
CA LYS A 2 30.96 31.40 -4.95
C LYS A 2 29.92 30.31 -4.61
N ASN A 3 30.18 29.04 -4.94
CA ASN A 3 29.28 27.92 -4.61
C ASN A 3 29.33 27.56 -3.11
N VAL A 4 30.53 27.52 -2.52
CA VAL A 4 30.76 27.33 -1.07
C VAL A 4 29.96 28.31 -0.19
N LYS A 5 29.85 29.59 -0.59
CA LYS A 5 29.06 30.59 0.16
C LYS A 5 27.54 30.40 0.08
N LYS A 6 27.01 29.72 -0.94
CA LYS A 6 25.57 29.45 -1.11
C LYS A 6 25.15 28.21 -0.32
N ILE A 7 25.95 27.14 -0.37
CA ILE A 7 25.76 25.89 0.38
C ILE A 7 25.67 26.17 1.88
N SER A 8 26.57 27.03 2.42
CA SER A 8 26.51 27.43 3.83
C SER A 8 25.21 28.16 4.19
N PHE A 9 24.61 28.96 3.29
CA PHE A 9 23.40 29.72 3.62
C PHE A 9 22.14 28.85 3.69
N ILE A 10 22.01 27.83 2.84
CA ILE A 10 20.85 26.90 2.82
C ILE A 10 20.91 25.97 4.03
N ALA A 11 22.08 25.35 4.28
CA ALA A 11 22.30 24.52 5.46
C ALA A 11 21.97 25.29 6.75
N ILE A 12 22.43 26.53 6.85
CA ILE A 12 22.20 27.38 8.03
C ILE A 12 20.74 27.79 8.18
N ALA A 13 20.04 28.10 7.09
CA ALA A 13 18.62 28.45 7.13
C ALA A 13 17.76 27.27 7.62
N MET A 14 18.02 26.06 7.14
CA MET A 14 17.28 24.85 7.54
C MET A 14 17.65 24.40 8.97
N LEU A 15 18.92 24.46 9.34
CA LEU A 15 19.38 24.09 10.70
C LEU A 15 18.90 25.08 11.78
N LEU A 16 18.75 26.37 11.45
CA LEU A 16 18.18 27.37 12.35
C LEU A 16 16.65 27.33 12.41
N ALA A 17 15.96 26.92 11.34
CA ALA A 17 14.50 26.78 11.32
C ALA A 17 13.99 25.58 12.15
N GLY A 18 14.82 24.57 12.39
CA GLY A 18 14.50 23.40 13.23
C GLY A 18 14.47 23.66 14.75
N CYS A 19 14.78 24.88 15.21
CA CYS A 19 14.64 25.28 16.61
C CYS A 19 13.24 25.85 16.89
N GLY A 20 12.20 25.03 16.75
CA GLY A 20 10.81 25.42 17.05
C GLY A 20 9.94 24.20 17.32
N ASN A 21 9.51 24.03 18.58
CA ASN A 21 8.56 23.00 18.98
C ASN A 21 7.18 23.20 18.33
N ASN A 22 6.59 22.06 17.93
CA ASN A 22 5.16 21.73 17.86
C ASN A 22 4.16 22.87 18.11
N THR A 23 3.56 23.41 17.05
CA THR A 23 2.15 23.82 17.04
C THR A 23 1.61 23.76 15.62
N SER A 24 0.62 22.89 15.44
CA SER A 24 -0.32 22.91 14.31
C SER A 24 -1.06 24.24 14.26
N GLU A 25 -0.95 25.01 13.19
CA GLU A 25 -1.98 26.00 12.84
C GLU A 25 -2.26 26.00 11.34
N SER A 26 -3.56 25.97 11.07
CA SER A 26 -4.23 25.87 9.79
C SER A 26 -3.88 27.01 8.83
N LEU A 27 -3.68 26.65 7.56
CA LEU A 27 -3.78 27.54 6.42
C LEU A 27 -5.19 28.15 6.34
N GLY A 28 -5.30 29.43 6.70
CA GLY A 28 -6.46 30.26 6.43
C GLY A 28 -6.19 31.15 5.22
N THR A 29 -6.94 30.91 4.14
CA THR A 29 -7.05 31.74 2.94
C THR A 29 -7.60 33.14 3.28
N ASP A 30 -6.97 34.22 2.81
CA ASP A 30 -7.76 35.26 2.13
C ASP A 30 -6.95 36.29 1.32
N THR A 31 -7.64 36.78 0.30
CA THR A 31 -7.21 37.55 -0.87
C THR A 31 -7.12 39.07 -0.71
N GLU A 32 -6.29 39.68 -1.58
CA GLU A 32 -6.42 40.99 -2.27
C GLU A 32 -6.14 42.35 -1.57
N LYS A 33 -5.01 42.97 -2.01
CA LYS A 33 -4.85 44.32 -2.64
C LYS A 33 -5.02 45.63 -1.80
N PRO A 34 -4.57 46.83 -2.29
CA PRO A 34 -3.30 47.21 -2.98
C PRO A 34 -2.75 48.66 -2.73
N ILE A 35 -1.44 48.92 -3.05
CA ILE A 35 -0.83 50.14 -3.72
C ILE A 35 -0.78 51.50 -2.93
N PRO A 36 0.07 52.55 -3.24
CA PRO A 36 1.33 52.72 -4.04
C PRO A 36 2.49 53.56 -3.40
N SER A 37 3.69 53.35 -3.97
CA SER A 37 4.69 54.30 -4.55
C SER A 37 5.11 55.63 -3.89
N ASP A 38 6.43 55.86 -3.85
CA ASP A 38 7.08 56.89 -4.68
C ASP A 38 8.63 56.82 -4.61
N THR A 39 9.26 56.66 -5.77
CA THR A 39 10.66 57.03 -6.12
C THR A 39 10.66 58.51 -6.61
N PRO A 40 11.76 59.14 -7.08
CA PRO A 40 13.21 58.89 -6.95
C PRO A 40 14.04 60.19 -6.69
N THR A 41 15.35 60.10 -6.42
CA THR A 41 16.33 61.06 -7.00
C THR A 41 17.79 60.57 -6.88
N GLU A 42 18.44 60.47 -8.04
CA GLU A 42 19.89 60.39 -8.32
C GLU A 42 20.31 61.75 -8.98
N PRO A 43 21.51 62.01 -9.56
CA PRO A 43 22.85 61.37 -9.52
C PRO A 43 24.04 62.39 -9.51
N LYS A 44 25.30 61.92 -9.63
CA LYS A 44 26.39 62.43 -10.54
C LYS A 44 27.77 61.76 -10.25
N THR A 45 28.29 60.90 -11.15
CA THR A 45 29.30 61.11 -12.26
C THR A 45 30.76 61.31 -11.78
N GLU A 46 31.85 60.73 -12.32
CA GLU A 46 32.25 60.55 -13.75
C GLU A 46 33.57 59.69 -13.86
N ASP A 47 33.55 58.55 -14.57
CA ASP A 47 34.32 58.10 -15.79
C ASP A 47 35.76 58.63 -16.16
N PRO A 48 36.52 58.09 -17.16
CA PRO A 48 36.77 56.68 -17.60
C PRO A 48 38.14 56.37 -18.33
N LYS A 49 38.27 55.14 -18.91
CA LYS A 49 38.85 54.76 -20.26
C LYS A 49 40.37 54.43 -20.44
N THR A 50 40.74 53.16 -20.76
CA THR A 50 41.07 52.51 -22.10
C THR A 50 42.58 52.49 -22.43
N GLU A 51 43.23 51.57 -23.15
CA GLU A 51 42.89 50.55 -24.18
C GLU A 51 44.13 49.58 -24.38
N PRO A 52 44.06 48.53 -25.25
CA PRO A 52 44.91 47.33 -25.28
C PRO A 52 45.78 47.13 -26.56
N ARG A 53 46.56 46.04 -26.66
CA ARG A 53 46.83 45.21 -27.88
C ARG A 53 47.78 44.01 -27.59
N PRO A 54 47.90 42.98 -28.47
CA PRO A 54 47.85 41.56 -28.09
C PRO A 54 48.99 40.68 -28.69
N THR A 55 48.85 39.36 -28.46
CA THR A 55 49.32 38.19 -29.27
C THR A 55 50.81 37.96 -29.51
N GLU A 56 51.31 36.80 -29.07
CA GLU A 56 51.76 35.70 -29.96
C GLU A 56 52.04 34.40 -29.15
N GLU A 57 51.52 33.29 -29.67
CA GLU A 57 51.80 31.87 -29.34
C GLU A 57 52.47 31.24 -30.59
N PRO A 58 52.89 29.97 -30.64
CA PRO A 58 53.37 29.03 -29.59
C PRO A 58 54.63 28.22 -30.06
N ILE A 59 55.40 27.54 -29.19
CA ILE A 59 56.04 26.23 -29.51
C ILE A 59 56.19 25.38 -28.24
N THR A 60 55.78 24.12 -28.36
CA THR A 60 55.70 22.99 -27.42
C THR A 60 57.04 22.38 -26.97
N THR A 61 57.13 21.91 -25.72
CA THR A 61 57.33 20.48 -25.29
C THR A 61 57.77 20.42 -23.80
N ALA A 62 57.05 19.64 -22.99
CA ALA A 62 57.27 19.34 -21.56
C ALA A 62 58.45 18.34 -21.33
N PRO A 63 58.80 17.86 -20.10
CA PRO A 63 58.22 18.10 -18.76
C PRO A 63 59.25 18.27 -17.59
N SER A 64 58.71 18.41 -16.36
CA SER A 64 59.23 17.97 -15.04
C SER A 64 59.40 19.06 -13.93
N THR A 65 58.64 18.82 -12.86
CA THR A 65 58.92 18.93 -11.41
C THR A 65 59.66 20.15 -10.86
N ASP A 66 59.00 20.93 -10.01
CA ASP A 66 59.30 20.91 -8.57
C ASP A 66 58.24 21.64 -7.73
N THR A 67 58.10 21.11 -6.52
CA THR A 67 57.32 21.49 -5.34
C THR A 67 57.44 22.95 -4.91
N GLU A 68 56.32 23.56 -4.52
CA GLU A 68 56.29 24.55 -3.43
C GLU A 68 55.13 24.25 -2.47
N THR A 69 55.48 24.25 -1.19
CA THR A 69 54.67 24.01 0.00
C THR A 69 53.73 25.16 0.29
N ASP A 70 52.43 24.86 0.45
CA ASP A 70 51.43 25.82 0.92
C ASP A 70 51.26 25.68 2.45
N SER A 71 51.42 26.78 3.17
CA SER A 71 51.28 26.84 4.63
C SER A 71 49.85 27.26 5.01
N GLU A 72 49.13 26.37 5.71
CA GLU A 72 47.79 26.58 6.25
C GLU A 72 47.69 27.80 7.20
N PRO A 73 46.56 28.51 7.24
CA PRO A 73 46.31 29.54 8.24
C PRO A 73 46.05 28.93 9.62
N GLU A 74 46.81 29.36 10.63
CA GLU A 74 46.78 28.86 12.03
C GLU A 74 45.45 29.06 12.81
N THR A 75 44.38 29.59 12.20
CA THR A 75 43.10 29.88 12.89
C THR A 75 42.13 28.71 12.98
N ASP A 76 42.28 27.65 12.18
CA ASP A 76 41.34 26.52 12.16
C ASP A 76 41.75 25.32 13.03
N ALA A 77 43.03 25.22 13.43
CA ALA A 77 43.53 24.08 14.18
C ALA A 77 42.84 23.83 15.55
N PRO A 78 42.48 24.87 16.35
CA PRO A 78 41.73 24.68 17.59
C PRO A 78 40.28 24.22 17.35
N ILE A 79 39.71 24.60 16.20
CA ILE A 79 38.33 24.33 15.84
C ILE A 79 38.19 22.90 15.30
N ARG A 80 39.09 22.45 14.40
CA ARG A 80 39.18 21.05 13.96
C ARG A 80 39.35 20.08 15.14
N LYS A 81 40.04 20.50 16.20
CA LYS A 81 40.20 19.72 17.42
C LYS A 81 38.87 19.45 18.15
N THR A 82 37.90 20.36 18.08
CA THR A 82 36.59 20.17 18.72
C THR A 82 35.77 19.09 18.01
N LEU A 83 35.69 19.13 16.67
CA LEU A 83 35.05 18.04 15.91
C LEU A 83 35.79 16.71 16.10
N ALA A 84 37.12 16.72 16.05
CA ALA A 84 37.92 15.53 16.32
C ALA A 84 37.66 14.95 17.72
N ASN A 85 37.48 15.80 18.74
CA ASN A 85 37.09 15.34 20.09
C ASN A 85 35.66 14.79 20.09
N ALA A 86 34.73 15.45 19.39
CA ALA A 86 33.32 15.02 19.32
C ALA A 86 33.16 13.62 18.71
N LEU A 87 34.02 13.26 17.74
CA LEU A 87 34.07 11.92 17.14
C LEU A 87 34.58 10.83 18.09
N THR A 88 35.21 11.20 19.21
CA THR A 88 35.71 10.25 20.22
C THR A 88 34.78 10.03 21.39
N LEU A 89 33.64 10.75 21.44
CA LEU A 89 32.64 10.61 22.49
C LEU A 89 31.78 9.36 22.30
N ASP A 90 31.12 8.94 23.37
CA ASP A 90 30.32 7.71 23.40
C ASP A 90 28.88 7.96 22.91
N TYR A 91 28.54 7.40 21.76
CA TYR A 91 27.19 7.43 21.18
C TYR A 91 26.45 6.09 21.30
N THR A 92 27.01 5.09 22.01
CA THR A 92 26.46 3.73 22.08
C THR A 92 25.12 3.64 22.82
N ASN A 93 24.75 4.70 23.54
CA ASN A 93 23.42 4.92 24.08
C ASN A 93 22.90 6.26 23.55
N SER A 94 22.19 6.26 22.43
CA SER A 94 21.65 7.47 21.81
C SER A 94 20.50 7.13 20.86
N THR A 95 19.68 8.12 20.51
CA THR A 95 18.61 7.99 19.53
C THR A 95 18.96 8.86 18.33
N ALA A 96 19.05 8.30 17.13
CA ALA A 96 19.19 9.06 15.91
C ALA A 96 17.84 9.14 15.19
N GLN A 97 17.41 10.33 14.82
CA GLN A 97 16.32 10.53 13.87
C GLN A 97 16.93 10.86 12.52
N VAL A 98 16.67 10.03 11.52
CA VAL A 98 17.20 10.18 10.17
C VAL A 98 16.05 10.58 9.25
N GLY A 99 16.19 11.72 8.59
CA GLY A 99 15.26 12.27 7.62
C GLY A 99 15.88 12.23 6.23
N LEU A 100 15.18 11.63 5.26
CA LEU A 100 15.55 11.59 3.85
C LEU A 100 14.52 12.40 3.07
N SER A 101 14.93 13.50 2.46
CA SER A 101 14.07 14.30 1.58
C SER A 101 14.46 14.05 0.14
N TYR A 102 13.49 13.70 -0.71
CA TYR A 102 13.69 13.51 -2.15
C TYR A 102 12.49 14.00 -2.97
N LYS A 103 12.72 14.34 -4.25
CA LYS A 103 11.68 14.73 -5.21
C LYS A 103 11.62 13.77 -6.39
N MET A 104 10.48 13.14 -6.60
CA MET A 104 10.22 12.31 -7.78
C MET A 104 9.99 13.17 -9.02
N GLU A 105 10.40 12.71 -10.21
CA GLU A 105 10.27 13.47 -11.48
C GLU A 105 8.82 13.89 -11.80
N GLU A 106 7.82 13.24 -11.20
CA GLU A 106 6.39 13.51 -11.42
C GLU A 106 5.71 14.29 -10.27
N GLU A 107 6.40 14.60 -9.17
CA GLU A 107 5.83 15.28 -7.99
C GLU A 107 6.21 16.77 -7.92
N LEU A 108 5.25 17.61 -7.52
CA LEU A 108 5.44 19.06 -7.40
C LEU A 108 6.19 19.46 -6.13
N GLU A 109 6.12 18.63 -5.08
CA GLU A 109 6.68 18.87 -3.74
C GLU A 109 7.63 17.74 -3.36
N ALA A 110 8.64 18.02 -2.52
CA ALA A 110 9.56 17.01 -2.00
C ALA A 110 8.88 16.15 -0.94
N THR A 111 9.12 14.84 -0.97
CA THR A 111 8.70 13.90 0.06
C THR A 111 9.83 13.72 1.06
N THR A 112 9.53 13.83 2.36
CA THR A 112 10.51 13.58 3.43
C THR A 112 10.08 12.39 4.28
N GLU A 113 10.92 11.36 4.33
CA GLU A 113 10.75 10.17 5.16
C GLU A 113 11.60 10.27 6.43
N TYR A 114 11.07 9.88 7.59
CA TYR A 114 11.78 9.91 8.87
C TYR A 114 11.80 8.56 9.58
N PHE A 115 12.97 8.02 9.88
CA PHE A 115 13.11 6.82 10.71
C PHE A 115 13.89 7.12 12.00
N GLU A 116 13.63 6.29 13.01
CA GLU A 116 14.34 6.32 14.29
C GLU A 116 15.27 5.12 14.40
N GLU A 117 16.52 5.40 14.76
CA GLU A 117 17.53 4.42 15.14
C GLU A 117 17.81 4.53 16.63
N TYR A 118 17.61 3.44 17.37
CA TYR A 118 17.97 3.37 18.78
C TYR A 118 19.32 2.66 18.92
N HIS A 119 20.30 3.36 19.46
CA HIS A 119 21.55 2.76 19.92
C HIS A 119 21.37 2.39 21.39
N TYR A 120 21.32 1.08 21.68
CA TYR A 120 21.02 0.58 23.01
C TYR A 120 21.67 -0.79 23.25
N ASN A 121 22.43 -0.91 24.34
CA ASN A 121 23.04 -2.17 24.79
C ASN A 121 23.90 -2.89 23.71
N GLY A 122 24.58 -2.13 22.86
CA GLY A 122 25.40 -2.67 21.76
C GLY A 122 24.63 -2.98 20.47
N TYR A 123 23.31 -2.78 20.47
CA TYR A 123 22.45 -2.90 19.28
C TYR A 123 22.24 -1.54 18.64
N THR A 124 22.18 -1.53 17.31
CA THR A 124 21.53 -0.48 16.52
C THR A 124 20.20 -1.04 16.04
N ILE A 125 19.11 -0.42 16.46
CA ILE A 125 17.75 -0.91 16.27
C ILE A 125 17.03 0.09 15.37
N VAL A 126 16.60 -0.33 14.19
CA VAL A 126 15.93 0.52 13.21
C VAL A 126 14.45 0.15 13.15
N ASN A 127 13.57 1.14 13.30
CA ASN A 127 12.12 0.96 13.21
C ASN A 127 11.66 1.00 11.73
N ASP A 128 10.90 0.01 11.28
CA ASP A 128 10.36 -0.08 9.91
C ASP A 128 9.09 0.79 9.74
N PHE A 129 8.97 1.48 8.59
CA PHE A 129 7.87 2.38 8.24
C PHE A 129 6.53 1.68 8.00
N ALA A 130 6.55 0.39 7.66
CA ALA A 130 5.38 -0.31 7.16
C ALA A 130 4.48 -0.92 8.27
N ASP A 131 5.05 -1.21 9.45
CA ASP A 131 4.36 -1.91 10.54
C ASP A 131 4.93 -1.46 11.90
N GLU A 132 4.16 -0.71 12.69
CA GLU A 132 4.57 -0.36 14.07
C GLU A 132 4.93 -1.62 14.87
N GLY A 133 6.21 -1.75 15.25
CA GLY A 133 6.72 -2.85 16.07
C GLY A 133 7.64 -3.85 15.36
N ASN A 134 7.92 -3.67 14.08
CA ASN A 134 8.97 -4.41 13.36
C ASN A 134 10.31 -3.69 13.44
N TYR A 135 11.33 -4.39 13.94
CA TYR A 135 12.66 -3.84 14.14
C TYR A 135 13.70 -4.61 13.35
N LEU A 136 14.57 -3.89 12.63
CA LEU A 136 15.85 -4.44 12.20
C LEU A 136 16.87 -4.29 13.33
N PHE A 137 17.61 -5.36 13.59
CA PHE A 137 18.66 -5.36 14.61
C PHE A 137 20.02 -5.52 13.95
N TYR A 138 20.88 -4.54 14.20
CA TYR A 138 22.30 -4.62 13.92
C TYR A 138 23.05 -4.72 15.23
N HIS A 139 24.15 -5.47 15.23
CA HIS A 139 25.02 -5.56 16.40
C HIS A 139 26.46 -5.76 15.96
N ASP A 140 27.39 -5.02 16.56
CA ASP A 140 28.81 -5.13 16.27
C ASP A 140 29.44 -6.24 17.11
N TYR A 141 30.20 -7.13 16.48
CA TYR A 141 30.90 -8.24 17.12
C TYR A 141 32.25 -8.46 16.42
N ASN A 142 33.35 -8.63 17.16
CA ASN A 142 34.69 -8.77 16.58
C ASN A 142 35.09 -7.69 15.54
N ASN A 143 34.67 -6.44 15.73
CA ASN A 143 34.88 -5.30 14.82
C ASN A 143 34.20 -5.43 13.44
N GLU A 144 33.17 -6.27 13.35
CA GLU A 144 32.30 -6.36 12.18
C GLU A 144 30.86 -6.13 12.60
N SER A 145 30.08 -5.51 11.72
CA SER A 145 28.64 -5.33 11.94
C SER A 145 27.90 -6.56 11.43
N TYR A 146 26.86 -6.97 12.14
CA TYR A 146 26.02 -8.11 11.79
C TYR A 146 24.56 -7.68 11.74
N LEU A 147 23.83 -8.20 10.76
CA LEU A 147 22.38 -7.96 10.60
C LEU A 147 21.61 -9.20 11.02
N TYR A 148 20.67 -9.04 11.95
CA TYR A 148 19.81 -10.11 12.42
C TYR A 148 18.74 -10.47 11.39
N PHE A 149 18.56 -11.77 11.17
CA PHE A 149 17.44 -12.32 10.42
C PHE A 149 16.69 -13.34 11.28
N ALA A 150 15.38 -13.12 11.42
CA ALA A 150 14.48 -14.09 12.02
C ALA A 150 14.39 -15.34 11.14
N PRO A 151 14.05 -16.53 11.70
CA PRO A 151 14.02 -17.77 10.93
C PRO A 151 13.13 -17.71 9.67
N ASP A 152 13.73 -17.92 8.50
CA ASP A 152 13.02 -17.97 7.21
C ASP A 152 12.23 -19.27 7.04
N SER A 153 10.90 -19.16 7.00
CA SER A 153 10.00 -20.31 6.80
C SER A 153 10.14 -21.02 5.45
N SER A 154 10.75 -20.38 4.44
CA SER A 154 11.06 -20.99 3.14
C SER A 154 12.33 -21.85 3.16
N ASN A 155 13.17 -21.70 4.21
CA ASN A 155 14.32 -22.56 4.41
C ASN A 155 13.85 -23.92 4.96
N PRO A 156 14.28 -25.07 4.38
CA PRO A 156 13.97 -26.39 4.92
C PRO A 156 14.46 -26.63 6.37
N ASN A 157 15.42 -25.83 6.85
CA ASN A 157 15.92 -25.81 8.23
C ASN A 157 15.96 -24.35 8.74
N PRO A 158 14.82 -23.78 9.15
CA PRO A 158 14.76 -22.40 9.61
C PRO A 158 15.61 -22.21 10.86
N VAL A 159 16.51 -21.23 10.84
CA VAL A 159 17.42 -20.90 11.93
C VAL A 159 17.43 -19.39 12.14
N GLU A 160 17.50 -18.96 13.41
CA GLU A 160 17.84 -17.57 13.71
C GLU A 160 19.31 -17.34 13.35
N ALA A 161 19.60 -16.20 12.74
CA ALA A 161 20.93 -15.97 12.20
C ALA A 161 21.32 -14.50 12.24
N TRP A 162 22.62 -14.28 12.34
CA TRP A 162 23.29 -13.00 12.14
C TRP A 162 24.12 -13.10 10.86
N LEU A 163 23.80 -12.27 9.86
CA LEU A 163 24.57 -12.23 8.62
C LEU A 163 25.87 -11.47 8.83
N ASN A 164 26.97 -12.11 8.42
CA ASN A 164 28.33 -11.67 8.72
C ASN A 164 28.83 -10.46 7.93
N LYS A 165 28.01 -9.86 7.07
CA LYS A 165 28.38 -8.62 6.36
C LYS A 165 27.57 -7.41 6.78
N GLY A 166 26.68 -7.54 7.77
CA GLY A 166 25.96 -6.43 8.41
C GLY A 166 25.46 -5.39 7.44
N VAL A 167 26.06 -4.19 7.49
CA VAL A 167 25.78 -3.04 6.59
C VAL A 167 25.79 -3.40 5.10
N LYS A 168 26.65 -4.31 4.63
CA LYS A 168 26.73 -4.71 3.21
C LYS A 168 25.60 -5.64 2.79
N ASP A 169 24.98 -6.32 3.75
CA ASP A 169 23.82 -7.18 3.55
C ASP A 169 22.52 -6.44 3.91
N ALA A 170 22.58 -5.15 4.26
CA ALA A 170 21.42 -4.30 4.54
C ALA A 170 20.35 -4.31 3.42
N PRO A 171 20.70 -4.34 2.11
CA PRO A 171 19.70 -4.46 1.04
C PRO A 171 18.86 -5.75 1.08
N LEU A 172 19.23 -6.72 1.90
CA LEU A 172 18.50 -7.97 2.08
C LEU A 172 17.46 -7.89 3.21
N GLY A 173 17.53 -6.87 4.06
CA GLY A 173 16.69 -6.71 5.26
C GLY A 173 15.48 -5.80 5.04
N ILE A 174 15.69 -4.60 4.47
CA ILE A 174 14.69 -3.62 4.04
C ILE A 174 15.28 -2.86 2.84
N GLU A 175 14.46 -2.44 1.88
CA GLU A 175 14.91 -1.58 0.77
C GLU A 175 15.44 -0.23 1.31
N ASN A 176 16.76 -0.03 1.22
CA ASN A 176 17.48 1.26 1.20
C ASN A 176 17.16 2.31 2.31
N THR A 177 17.24 1.96 3.60
CA THR A 177 17.00 2.92 4.71
C THR A 177 17.91 2.71 5.94
N TYR A 178 19.18 2.33 5.75
CA TYR A 178 20.10 2.13 6.88
C TYR A 178 21.19 3.21 6.97
N PHE A 179 21.24 3.93 8.10
CA PHE A 179 22.38 4.78 8.46
C PHE A 179 23.15 4.13 9.62
N SER A 180 24.47 3.99 9.48
CA SER A 180 25.28 3.45 10.58
C SER A 180 26.03 4.58 11.27
N LEU A 181 25.46 5.12 12.35
CA LEU A 181 26.13 6.16 13.15
C LEU A 181 27.54 5.75 13.59
N PRO A 182 27.79 4.53 14.11
CA PRO A 182 29.15 4.09 14.44
C PRO A 182 30.11 4.09 13.25
N LEU A 183 29.65 3.61 12.08
CA LEU A 183 30.46 3.60 10.85
C LEU A 183 30.77 5.02 10.38
N PHE A 184 29.75 5.88 10.31
CA PHE A 184 29.89 7.29 9.95
C PHE A 184 30.91 8.00 10.84
N LEU A 185 30.77 7.88 12.17
CA LEU A 185 31.70 8.49 13.12
C LEU A 185 33.13 7.95 12.98
N SER A 186 33.28 6.67 12.65
CA SER A 186 34.60 6.03 12.48
C SER A 186 35.29 6.42 11.17
N GLU A 187 34.51 6.70 10.13
CA GLU A 187 35.03 7.03 8.81
C GLU A 187 35.25 8.52 8.61
N LEU A 188 34.52 9.39 9.32
CA LEU A 188 34.62 10.83 9.14
C LEU A 188 36.01 11.39 9.50
N ASP A 189 36.70 11.99 8.53
CA ASP A 189 37.96 12.70 8.77
C ASP A 189 37.74 14.19 9.13
N ALA A 190 37.80 14.50 10.43
CA ALA A 190 37.68 15.87 10.94
C ALA A 190 38.76 16.84 10.40
N THR A 191 39.86 16.35 9.82
CA THR A 191 40.88 17.21 9.21
C THR A 191 40.42 17.85 7.89
N LYS A 192 39.43 17.25 7.25
CA LYS A 192 38.78 17.75 6.02
C LYS A 192 37.78 18.87 6.28
N ALA A 193 37.42 19.10 7.54
CA ALA A 193 36.44 20.09 7.91
C ALA A 193 37.03 21.51 7.99
N TYR A 194 36.25 22.49 7.52
CA TYR A 194 36.42 23.91 7.85
C TYR A 194 35.19 24.42 8.60
N PHE A 195 35.34 25.54 9.33
CA PHE A 195 34.28 26.05 10.19
C PHE A 195 33.67 27.34 9.66
N ILE A 196 32.35 27.37 9.55
CA ILE A 196 31.61 28.56 9.11
C ILE A 196 30.30 28.70 9.89
N GLN A 197 30.09 29.88 10.48
CA GLN A 197 28.82 30.27 11.12
C GLN A 197 28.25 29.25 12.13
N GLY A 198 29.11 28.59 12.92
CA GLY A 198 28.66 27.65 13.96
C GLY A 198 28.62 26.18 13.53
N LEU A 199 28.93 25.89 12.26
CA LEU A 199 28.90 24.54 11.69
C LEU A 199 30.27 24.14 11.16
N TYR A 200 30.56 22.84 11.22
CA TYR A 200 31.69 22.22 10.54
C TYR A 200 31.23 21.74 9.17
N ILE A 201 31.92 22.16 8.11
CA ILE A 201 31.59 21.82 6.73
C ILE A 201 32.68 20.94 6.14
N ILE A 202 32.28 19.88 5.46
CA ILE A 202 33.15 19.01 4.66
C ILE A 202 32.59 18.98 3.24
N ASP A 203 33.39 19.41 2.25
CA ASP A 203 33.08 19.36 0.82
C ASP A 203 34.25 18.78 0.00
N ASP A 204 35.16 18.07 0.69
CA ASP A 204 36.27 17.35 0.05
C ASP A 204 35.72 16.17 -0.76
N GLU A 205 35.91 16.21 -2.07
CA GLU A 205 35.36 15.25 -3.04
C GLU A 205 35.73 13.79 -2.70
N ALA A 206 36.95 13.54 -2.22
CA ALA A 206 37.39 12.18 -1.88
C ALA A 206 36.75 11.69 -0.57
N GLU A 207 36.63 12.57 0.42
CA GLU A 207 35.95 12.25 1.68
C GLU A 207 34.44 12.05 1.47
N MET A 208 33.80 12.88 0.64
CA MET A 208 32.39 12.73 0.30
C MET A 208 32.13 11.48 -0.54
N ALA A 209 32.97 11.15 -1.52
CA ALA A 209 32.85 9.90 -2.28
C ALA A 209 32.98 8.66 -1.37
N LYS A 210 33.86 8.71 -0.37
CA LYS A 210 34.01 7.66 0.64
C LYS A 210 32.74 7.52 1.48
N LEU A 211 32.21 8.62 2.02
CA LEU A 211 31.01 8.60 2.85
C LEU A 211 29.74 8.24 2.05
N ASN A 212 29.66 8.63 0.78
CA ASN A 212 28.60 8.21 -0.14
C ASN A 212 28.66 6.71 -0.44
N ALA A 213 29.86 6.11 -0.48
CA ALA A 213 30.00 4.66 -0.66
C ALA A 213 29.71 3.85 0.61
N SER A 214 29.69 4.48 1.79
CA SER A 214 29.51 3.82 3.08
C SER A 214 28.25 4.28 3.83
N SER A 215 28.30 5.48 4.40
CA SER A 215 27.31 6.02 5.35
C SER A 215 26.05 6.55 4.65
N PHE A 216 26.16 6.99 3.40
CA PHE A 216 25.03 7.50 2.60
C PHE A 216 24.67 6.61 1.41
N GLY A 217 25.38 5.50 1.19
CA GLY A 217 25.20 4.62 0.03
C GLY A 217 23.90 3.81 0.01
N PHE A 218 23.13 3.89 1.09
CA PHE A 218 21.85 3.21 1.27
C PHE A 218 20.69 4.17 1.36
N ALA A 219 20.93 5.49 1.45
CA ALA A 219 19.86 6.45 1.20
C ALA A 219 19.52 6.37 -0.29
N TRP A 220 18.27 6.63 -0.69
CA TRP A 220 17.90 6.72 -2.13
C TRP A 220 18.74 7.77 -2.90
N MET A 221 19.52 8.58 -2.18
CA MET A 221 20.48 9.55 -2.68
C MET A 221 21.93 9.12 -2.42
N ASN A 222 22.65 8.72 -3.47
CA ASN A 222 24.07 8.31 -3.38
C ASN A 222 25.08 9.42 -3.70
N GLU A 223 24.63 10.66 -3.93
CA GLU A 223 25.46 11.73 -4.50
C GLU A 223 25.43 13.02 -3.65
N CYS A 224 25.76 12.90 -2.36
CA CYS A 224 25.99 14.08 -1.54
C CYS A 224 27.34 14.72 -1.89
N SER A 225 27.36 16.03 -2.10
CA SER A 225 28.57 16.81 -2.42
C SER A 225 29.19 17.47 -1.20
N SER A 226 28.43 17.60 -0.10
CA SER A 226 28.91 18.24 1.12
C SER A 226 28.15 17.82 2.37
N LEU A 227 28.77 18.03 3.53
CA LEU A 227 28.22 17.81 4.86
C LEU A 227 28.28 19.09 5.70
N ALA A 228 27.24 19.32 6.49
CA ALA A 228 27.21 20.29 7.57
C ALA A 228 26.97 19.59 8.91
N ILE A 229 27.84 19.82 9.89
CA ILE A 229 27.82 19.13 11.18
C ILE A 229 27.71 20.16 12.31
N ALA A 230 26.73 19.97 13.19
CA ALA A 230 26.55 20.74 14.41
C ALA A 230 27.10 19.97 15.61
N VAL A 231 27.93 20.65 16.41
CA VAL A 231 28.45 20.14 17.68
C VAL A 231 27.95 21.05 18.80
N ASP A 232 27.35 20.47 19.82
CA ASP A 232 26.90 21.21 20.99
C ASP A 232 28.11 21.74 21.78
N ASN A 233 28.17 23.06 21.97
CA ASN A 233 29.33 23.70 22.59
C ASN A 233 29.44 23.46 24.11
N THR A 234 28.40 22.92 24.74
CA THR A 234 28.35 22.67 26.19
C THR A 234 28.77 21.24 26.51
N THR A 235 28.25 20.29 25.76
CA THR A 235 28.41 18.85 25.96
C THR A 235 29.49 18.25 25.07
N GLY A 236 29.80 18.89 23.94
CA GLY A 236 30.80 18.45 22.97
C GLY A 236 30.33 17.38 22.00
N TYR A 237 29.07 16.91 22.10
CA TYR A 237 28.51 15.91 21.19
C TYR A 237 28.09 16.52 19.86
N ILE A 238 28.19 15.72 18.80
CA ILE A 238 27.49 15.97 17.55
C ILE A 238 25.99 15.86 17.84
N THR A 239 25.22 16.87 17.44
CA THR A 239 23.76 16.89 17.60
C THR A 239 23.04 16.80 16.28
N GLN A 240 23.70 17.20 15.18
CA GLN A 240 23.08 17.18 13.87
C GLN A 240 24.11 17.01 12.74
N VAL A 241 23.75 16.22 11.73
CA VAL A 241 24.48 16.07 10.46
C VAL A 241 23.50 16.30 9.32
N MET A 242 23.89 17.10 8.33
CA MET A 242 23.11 17.34 7.12
C MET A 242 23.99 17.11 5.89
N ALA A 243 23.58 16.20 5.00
CA ALA A 243 24.26 15.95 3.73
C ALA A 243 23.45 16.56 2.58
N LEU A 244 24.14 17.26 1.68
CA LEU A 244 23.52 18.05 0.60
C LEU A 244 24.01 17.60 -0.78
N PRO A 245 23.19 17.69 -1.84
CA PRO A 245 23.52 17.29 -3.21
C PRO A 245 24.49 18.27 -3.88
N GLU A 246 24.98 17.94 -5.08
CA GLU A 246 25.90 18.81 -5.84
C GLU A 246 25.21 20.09 -6.35
N ASP A 247 23.93 20.04 -6.72
CA ASP A 247 23.19 21.24 -7.15
C ASP A 247 22.77 22.09 -5.94
N PRO A 248 23.34 23.29 -5.76
CA PRO A 248 22.99 24.16 -4.64
C PRO A 248 21.62 24.86 -4.80
N ASN A 249 20.86 24.57 -5.87
CA ASN A 249 19.48 25.03 -6.04
C ASN A 249 18.46 23.88 -5.86
N ASP A 250 18.93 22.68 -5.52
CA ASP A 250 18.11 21.55 -5.15
C ASP A 250 18.02 21.51 -3.61
N ASP A 251 17.10 22.32 -3.07
CA ASP A 251 16.78 22.37 -1.64
C ASP A 251 15.72 21.33 -1.23
N ASP A 252 15.22 20.57 -2.21
CA ASP A 252 14.22 19.52 -2.03
C ASP A 252 14.88 18.18 -1.64
N ASN A 253 16.14 17.96 -2.04
CA ASN A 253 16.87 16.71 -1.85
C ASN A 253 17.96 16.84 -0.76
N PHE A 254 17.85 16.16 0.38
CA PHE A 254 18.89 16.16 1.44
C PHE A 254 18.75 14.99 2.43
N VAL A 255 19.84 14.69 3.15
CA VAL A 255 19.83 13.78 4.32
C VAL A 255 20.02 14.60 5.60
N LEU A 256 19.17 14.37 6.60
CA LEU A 256 19.21 15.05 7.89
C LEU A 256 19.22 14.07 9.04
N ILE A 257 20.24 14.14 9.89
CA ILE A 257 20.41 13.23 11.03
C ILE A 257 20.44 14.07 12.29
N LYS A 258 19.51 13.80 13.22
CA LYS A 258 19.43 14.47 14.52
C LYS A 258 19.71 13.47 15.62
N LEU A 259 20.72 13.75 16.45
CA LEU A 259 21.10 12.92 17.58
C LEU A 259 20.45 13.47 18.86
N ASN A 260 19.66 12.61 19.50
CA ASN A 260 18.88 12.90 20.71
C ASN A 260 19.17 11.86 21.80
N ASN A 261 18.73 12.13 23.03
CA ASN A 261 18.78 11.19 24.17
C ASN A 261 20.17 10.53 24.39
N ILE A 262 21.25 11.27 24.14
CA ILE A 262 22.62 10.78 24.30
C ILE A 262 22.87 10.47 25.78
N GLY A 263 23.12 9.21 26.09
CA GLY A 263 23.29 8.66 27.44
C GLY A 263 21.99 8.31 28.17
N THR A 264 20.82 8.53 27.56
CA THR A 264 19.50 8.34 28.20
C THR A 264 18.50 7.55 27.36
N THR A 265 18.91 6.98 26.23
CA THR A 265 18.08 6.15 25.37
C THR A 265 17.71 4.84 26.08
N VAL A 266 16.44 4.45 25.96
CA VAL A 266 15.86 3.25 26.58
C VAL A 266 15.12 2.43 25.53
N PHE A 267 15.28 1.11 25.57
CA PHE A 267 14.57 0.15 24.72
C PHE A 267 14.15 -1.08 25.52
N GLN A 268 13.18 -1.86 25.02
CA GLN A 268 12.67 -3.04 25.71
C GLN A 268 13.59 -4.25 25.49
N ASP A 269 14.34 -4.66 26.53
CA ASP A 269 15.30 -5.78 26.49
C ASP A 269 14.73 -7.09 25.93
N SER A 270 13.43 -7.37 26.14
CA SER A 270 12.82 -8.62 25.69
C SER A 270 12.63 -8.74 24.17
N LEU A 271 12.79 -7.63 23.44
CA LEU A 271 12.71 -7.61 21.97
C LEU A 271 14.10 -7.78 21.32
N LEU A 272 15.18 -7.68 22.10
CA LEU A 272 16.53 -7.81 21.57
C LEU A 272 16.83 -9.28 21.24
N PRO A 273 17.29 -9.60 20.01
CA PRO A 273 17.74 -10.94 19.67
C PRO A 273 18.99 -11.31 20.47
N THR A 274 19.32 -12.60 20.56
CA THR A 274 20.56 -13.04 21.22
C THR A 274 21.77 -12.50 20.43
N PRO A 275 22.79 -11.89 21.08
CA PRO A 275 23.92 -11.28 20.36
C PRO A 275 24.63 -12.25 19.39
N PRO A 276 25.30 -11.73 18.34
CA PRO A 276 26.08 -12.55 17.42
C PRO A 276 27.21 -13.29 18.14
N SER A 277 27.44 -14.53 17.70
CA SER A 277 28.41 -15.48 18.23
C SER A 277 28.82 -16.47 17.14
N SER A 278 29.87 -17.26 17.38
CA SER A 278 30.34 -18.27 16.41
C SER A 278 29.31 -19.34 16.03
N THR A 279 28.18 -19.46 16.75
CA THR A 279 27.16 -20.49 16.53
C THR A 279 25.90 -19.99 15.85
N ASN A 280 25.65 -18.67 15.85
CA ASN A 280 24.47 -18.05 15.22
C ASN A 280 24.85 -17.03 14.14
N VAL A 281 26.14 -16.87 13.84
CA VAL A 281 26.63 -16.10 12.69
C VAL A 281 26.79 -17.02 11.48
N MET A 282 26.28 -16.60 10.32
CA MET A 282 26.39 -17.34 9.06
C MET A 282 26.36 -16.43 7.83
N GLU A 283 26.79 -16.95 6.69
CA GLU A 283 26.65 -16.26 5.40
C GLU A 283 25.21 -16.37 4.88
N TYR A 284 24.77 -15.41 4.06
CA TYR A 284 23.40 -15.37 3.53
C TYR A 284 22.96 -16.66 2.83
N TRP A 285 23.84 -17.27 2.04
CA TRP A 285 23.53 -18.51 1.34
C TRP A 285 23.35 -19.70 2.31
N GLN A 286 24.07 -19.71 3.45
CA GLN A 286 23.88 -20.71 4.51
C GLN A 286 22.54 -20.51 5.21
N TYR A 287 22.20 -19.25 5.50
CA TYR A 287 20.90 -18.85 6.05
C TYR A 287 19.73 -19.20 5.13
N LYS A 288 19.90 -19.12 3.79
CA LYS A 288 18.87 -19.53 2.81
C LYS A 288 18.87 -21.03 2.50
N GLY A 289 19.75 -21.82 3.11
CA GLY A 289 19.83 -23.26 2.90
C GLY A 289 20.37 -23.66 1.51
N TRP A 290 21.20 -22.82 0.90
CA TRP A 290 21.85 -23.09 -0.39
C TRP A 290 23.15 -23.87 -0.21
N ASP A 291 23.55 -24.64 -1.22
CA ASP A 291 24.76 -25.48 -1.19
C ASP A 291 26.08 -24.68 -1.34
N GLY A 292 26.01 -23.36 -1.58
CA GLY A 292 27.16 -22.48 -1.73
C GLY A 292 26.79 -21.08 -2.23
N PRO A 293 27.77 -20.16 -2.35
CA PRO A 293 27.55 -18.83 -2.91
C PRO A 293 27.08 -18.90 -4.38
N LYS A 294 26.10 -18.08 -4.75
CA LYS A 294 25.61 -17.96 -6.13
C LYS A 294 26.69 -17.28 -6.99
N VAL A 295 27.10 -17.94 -8.08
CA VAL A 295 28.09 -17.43 -9.05
C VAL A 295 27.39 -17.30 -10.39
N ASP A 296 27.33 -16.08 -10.93
CA ASP A 296 26.77 -15.80 -12.25
C ASP A 296 27.55 -16.57 -13.34
N LYS A 297 26.82 -17.21 -14.25
CA LYS A 297 27.35 -18.05 -15.33
C LYS A 297 26.92 -17.49 -16.68
N TYR A 298 27.89 -16.93 -17.40
CA TYR A 298 27.65 -16.35 -18.71
C TYR A 298 27.69 -17.40 -19.83
N PRO A 299 26.93 -17.20 -20.91
CA PRO A 299 27.10 -17.95 -22.15
C PRO A 299 28.53 -17.83 -22.65
N THR A 300 29.09 -18.96 -23.08
CA THR A 300 30.42 -19.04 -23.70
C THR A 300 30.35 -19.44 -25.16
N SER A 301 29.21 -19.99 -25.61
CA SER A 301 28.97 -20.35 -26.99
C SER A 301 27.48 -20.35 -27.32
N LEU A 302 27.16 -19.89 -28.54
CA LEU A 302 25.84 -19.98 -29.17
C LEU A 302 25.96 -20.83 -30.45
N THR A 303 24.92 -21.61 -30.74
CA THR A 303 24.83 -22.36 -32.01
C THR A 303 23.41 -22.27 -32.56
N LEU A 304 23.27 -22.18 -33.89
CA LEU A 304 22.00 -22.12 -34.61
C LEU A 304 21.92 -23.31 -35.59
N THR A 305 20.87 -24.12 -35.51
CA THR A 305 20.75 -25.39 -36.25
C THR A 305 19.39 -25.50 -36.94
N PRO A 306 19.32 -25.81 -38.25
CA PRO A 306 18.06 -26.11 -38.91
C PRO A 306 17.39 -27.33 -38.29
N ASP A 307 16.08 -27.27 -38.10
CA ASP A 307 15.32 -28.44 -37.66
C ASP A 307 15.33 -29.55 -38.73
N THR A 308 15.12 -30.78 -38.30
CA THR A 308 15.06 -32.00 -39.13
C THR A 308 13.99 -31.95 -40.23
N SER A 309 12.99 -31.07 -40.10
CA SER A 309 11.95 -30.81 -41.10
C SER A 309 12.40 -29.86 -42.23
N ALA A 310 13.49 -29.11 -42.04
CA ALA A 310 14.01 -28.20 -43.05
C ALA A 310 14.72 -28.95 -44.18
N THR A 311 14.38 -28.63 -45.43
CA THR A 311 15.10 -29.20 -46.58
C THR A 311 16.46 -28.52 -46.71
N VAL A 312 17.54 -29.30 -46.61
CA VAL A 312 18.91 -28.79 -46.70
C VAL A 312 19.58 -29.34 -47.97
N ASP A 313 20.23 -28.49 -48.75
CA ASP A 313 20.95 -28.92 -49.95
C ASP A 313 22.31 -29.56 -49.66
N GLU A 314 22.97 -30.07 -50.71
CA GLU A 314 24.27 -30.73 -50.63
C GLU A 314 25.42 -29.84 -50.10
N ASN A 315 25.21 -28.52 -50.03
CA ASN A 315 26.16 -27.55 -49.49
C ASN A 315 25.77 -27.05 -48.10
N GLY A 316 24.72 -27.62 -47.48
CA GLY A 316 24.28 -27.25 -46.14
C GLY A 316 23.35 -26.03 -46.08
N LYS A 317 22.81 -25.56 -47.23
CA LYS A 317 21.87 -24.42 -47.26
C LYS A 317 20.45 -24.86 -47.02
N VAL A 318 19.68 -24.10 -46.26
CA VAL A 318 18.23 -24.34 -46.08
C VAL A 318 17.49 -23.88 -47.33
N VAL A 319 16.79 -24.79 -48.01
CA VAL A 319 16.07 -24.54 -49.27
C VAL A 319 14.57 -24.47 -49.04
N LEU A 320 13.95 -23.40 -49.52
CA LEU A 320 12.52 -23.14 -49.44
C LEU A 320 11.96 -22.74 -50.81
N ASP A 321 10.71 -23.08 -51.09
CA ASP A 321 9.98 -22.44 -52.20
C ASP A 321 9.36 -21.12 -51.68
N ILE A 322 9.09 -20.15 -52.56
CA ILE A 322 8.44 -18.89 -52.19
C ILE A 322 7.18 -19.15 -51.34
N GLU A 323 6.98 -18.36 -50.28
CA GLU A 323 5.89 -18.47 -49.29
C GLU A 323 5.94 -19.72 -48.37
N LYS A 324 7.04 -20.49 -48.41
CA LYS A 324 7.31 -21.57 -47.45
C LYS A 324 8.21 -21.10 -46.30
N GLU A 325 8.20 -21.88 -45.22
CA GLU A 325 8.90 -21.56 -43.98
C GLU A 325 9.71 -22.75 -43.50
N ALA A 326 10.80 -22.49 -42.79
CA ALA A 326 11.61 -23.49 -42.10
C ALA A 326 11.79 -23.11 -40.63
N GLN A 327 11.86 -24.10 -39.76
CA GLN A 327 12.22 -23.92 -38.34
C GLN A 327 13.73 -24.05 -38.14
N VAL A 328 14.27 -23.21 -37.27
CA VAL A 328 15.65 -23.26 -36.79
C VAL A 328 15.66 -23.20 -35.26
N THR A 329 16.59 -23.91 -34.64
CA THR A 329 16.73 -24.00 -33.18
C THR A 329 18.09 -23.46 -32.77
N TYR A 330 18.25 -23.03 -31.52
CA TYR A 330 19.54 -22.59 -31.01
C TYR A 330 19.88 -23.22 -29.66
N ALA A 331 21.16 -23.34 -29.36
CA ALA A 331 21.65 -23.82 -28.07
C ALA A 331 22.66 -22.83 -27.47
N ILE A 332 22.56 -22.66 -26.15
CA ILE A 332 23.42 -21.80 -25.33
C ILE A 332 24.23 -22.69 -24.41
N LEU A 333 25.56 -22.60 -24.49
CA LEU A 333 26.47 -23.35 -23.63
C LEU A 333 27.26 -22.43 -22.68
N PRO A 334 27.51 -22.85 -21.43
CA PRO A 334 27.04 -24.10 -20.82
C PRO A 334 25.53 -24.07 -20.51
N ASP A 335 24.91 -25.25 -20.35
CA ASP A 335 23.46 -25.38 -20.12
C ASP A 335 22.98 -24.69 -18.83
N ASP A 336 23.88 -24.52 -17.87
CA ASP A 336 23.66 -23.87 -16.58
C ASP A 336 24.01 -22.37 -16.57
N ALA A 337 24.21 -21.75 -17.74
CA ALA A 337 24.34 -20.31 -17.86
C ALA A 337 23.04 -19.62 -17.41
N ASP A 338 23.14 -18.64 -16.51
CA ASP A 338 22.00 -17.93 -15.92
C ASP A 338 21.74 -16.55 -16.55
N LYS A 339 22.61 -16.09 -17.46
CA LYS A 339 22.42 -14.87 -18.28
C LYS A 339 22.19 -15.21 -19.76
N ARG A 340 20.98 -15.62 -20.15
CA ARG A 340 20.68 -16.29 -21.45
C ARG A 340 20.04 -15.42 -22.55
N HIS A 341 20.20 -14.10 -22.54
CA HIS A 341 19.55 -13.21 -23.50
C HIS A 341 20.24 -13.19 -24.88
N VAL A 342 19.49 -13.12 -25.99
CA VAL A 342 20.00 -13.11 -27.37
C VAL A 342 19.24 -12.14 -28.30
N THR A 343 19.92 -11.59 -29.31
CA THR A 343 19.37 -10.79 -30.42
C THR A 343 19.43 -11.53 -31.76
N LEU A 344 18.50 -11.21 -32.68
CA LEU A 344 18.34 -11.87 -33.98
C LEU A 344 18.89 -11.00 -35.12
N HIS A 345 19.53 -11.63 -36.10
CA HIS A 345 20.12 -10.94 -37.25
C HIS A 345 19.83 -11.65 -38.58
N VAL A 346 19.55 -10.84 -39.61
CA VAL A 346 19.35 -11.27 -41.00
C VAL A 346 20.15 -10.36 -41.93
N GLN A 347 20.87 -10.94 -42.90
CA GLN A 347 21.72 -10.18 -43.81
C GLN A 347 20.92 -9.35 -44.84
N ASP A 348 19.93 -9.96 -45.48
CA ASP A 348 18.98 -9.31 -46.41
C ASP A 348 17.55 -9.77 -46.08
N GLU A 349 16.82 -8.90 -45.39
CA GLU A 349 15.45 -9.12 -44.92
C GLU A 349 14.42 -9.16 -46.06
N THR A 350 14.80 -8.78 -47.30
CA THR A 350 13.88 -8.82 -48.44
C THR A 350 13.78 -10.22 -49.08
N ILE A 351 14.72 -11.12 -48.76
CA ILE A 351 14.80 -12.48 -49.28
C ILE A 351 14.18 -13.47 -48.29
N ALA A 352 14.50 -13.32 -47.00
CA ALA A 352 13.89 -14.08 -45.92
C ALA A 352 13.86 -13.24 -44.63
N SER A 353 12.97 -13.57 -43.70
CA SER A 353 12.96 -12.97 -42.35
C SER A 353 13.20 -14.04 -41.28
N LEU A 354 13.77 -13.64 -40.13
CA LEU A 354 13.97 -14.49 -38.96
C LEU A 354 13.19 -13.90 -37.79
N ASN A 355 12.22 -14.65 -37.27
CA ASN A 355 11.37 -14.21 -36.17
C ASN A 355 11.32 -15.26 -35.05
N TYR A 356 11.07 -14.78 -33.83
CA TYR A 356 10.80 -15.63 -32.68
C TYR A 356 9.31 -15.95 -32.60
N ASP A 357 8.95 -17.24 -32.61
CA ASP A 357 7.57 -17.69 -32.46
C ASP A 357 7.27 -17.97 -30.98
N PHE A 358 6.53 -17.03 -30.36
CA PHE A 358 6.13 -17.12 -28.95
C PHE A 358 5.21 -18.31 -28.64
N GLY A 359 4.53 -18.89 -29.64
CA GLY A 359 3.65 -20.04 -29.46
C GLY A 359 4.39 -21.39 -29.40
N THR A 360 5.53 -21.49 -30.09
CA THR A 360 6.33 -22.74 -30.16
C THR A 360 7.68 -22.66 -29.47
N GLN A 361 8.09 -21.47 -28.99
CA GLN A 361 9.41 -21.19 -28.40
C GLN A 361 10.58 -21.57 -29.33
N THR A 362 10.41 -21.36 -30.65
CA THR A 362 11.43 -21.65 -31.66
C THR A 362 11.66 -20.44 -32.58
N LEU A 363 12.78 -20.47 -33.33
CA LEU A 363 13.07 -19.45 -34.34
C LEU A 363 12.58 -19.93 -35.71
N LYS A 364 11.95 -19.02 -36.47
CA LYS A 364 11.33 -19.34 -37.76
C LYS A 364 11.87 -18.47 -38.88
N VAL A 365 12.25 -19.12 -39.98
CA VAL A 365 12.71 -18.47 -41.21
C VAL A 365 11.60 -18.54 -42.27
N THR A 366 11.18 -17.39 -42.80
CA THR A 366 10.13 -17.30 -43.84
C THR A 366 10.72 -16.87 -45.17
N ALA A 367 10.44 -17.61 -46.25
CA ALA A 367 10.90 -17.29 -47.60
C ALA A 367 10.02 -16.24 -48.28
N LEU A 368 10.59 -15.07 -48.57
CA LEU A 368 9.85 -13.91 -49.09
C LEU A 368 10.06 -13.68 -50.57
N LYS A 369 11.26 -13.95 -51.08
CA LYS A 369 11.63 -13.68 -52.48
C LYS A 369 12.75 -14.61 -52.94
N GLU A 370 12.72 -14.96 -54.23
CA GLU A 370 13.81 -15.71 -54.88
C GLU A 370 15.17 -15.03 -54.64
N GLY A 371 16.12 -15.78 -54.08
CA GLY A 371 17.44 -15.28 -53.69
C GLY A 371 18.13 -16.15 -52.64
N GLU A 372 19.28 -15.69 -52.14
CA GLU A 372 19.99 -16.29 -50.99
C GLU A 372 20.33 -15.21 -49.94
N THR A 373 20.22 -15.53 -48.65
CA THR A 373 20.53 -14.64 -47.50
C THR A 373 21.07 -15.42 -46.30
N GLU A 374 21.68 -14.77 -45.32
CA GLU A 374 22.18 -15.40 -44.08
C GLU A 374 21.41 -14.93 -42.83
N VAL A 375 21.30 -15.81 -41.84
CA VAL A 375 20.69 -15.54 -40.53
C VAL A 375 21.57 -16.03 -39.37
N TRP A 376 21.62 -15.29 -38.26
CA TRP A 376 22.40 -15.65 -37.04
C TRP A 376 21.86 -14.97 -35.77
N ILE A 377 22.40 -15.33 -34.60
CA ILE A 377 22.05 -14.74 -33.30
C ILE A 377 23.30 -14.29 -32.50
N ARG A 378 23.12 -13.31 -31.61
CA ARG A 378 24.19 -12.77 -30.73
C ARG A 378 23.74 -12.68 -29.28
N GLY A 379 24.64 -12.87 -28.32
CA GLY A 379 24.33 -12.84 -26.90
C GLY A 379 24.50 -11.45 -26.27
N ASP A 380 23.55 -11.04 -25.43
CA ASP A 380 23.53 -9.71 -24.78
C ASP A 380 23.25 -9.82 -23.27
N SER A 381 23.57 -8.77 -22.51
CA SER A 381 23.15 -8.64 -21.11
C SER A 381 21.67 -8.21 -21.00
N ALA A 382 21.06 -8.37 -19.83
CA ALA A 382 19.69 -7.87 -19.58
C ALA A 382 19.58 -6.34 -19.71
N ALA A 383 20.70 -5.62 -19.66
CA ALA A 383 20.80 -4.17 -19.89
C ALA A 383 21.15 -3.82 -21.36
N GLY A 384 21.21 -4.81 -22.26
CA GLY A 384 21.49 -4.62 -23.69
C GLY A 384 22.97 -4.50 -24.05
N GLU A 385 23.89 -4.87 -23.16
CA GLU A 385 25.33 -4.84 -23.45
C GLU A 385 25.77 -6.12 -24.18
N ASP A 386 26.46 -5.94 -25.31
CA ASP A 386 26.95 -7.03 -26.16
C ASP A 386 28.00 -7.90 -25.43
N THR A 387 27.71 -9.20 -25.29
CA THR A 387 28.60 -10.15 -24.59
C THR A 387 29.77 -10.63 -25.44
N GLY A 388 29.80 -10.28 -26.74
CA GLY A 388 30.82 -10.71 -27.69
C GLY A 388 30.69 -12.16 -28.16
N VAL A 389 29.62 -12.87 -27.79
CA VAL A 389 29.35 -14.26 -28.20
C VAL A 389 28.32 -14.29 -29.34
N GLU A 390 28.67 -14.93 -30.46
CA GLU A 390 27.85 -15.02 -31.68
C GLU A 390 27.67 -16.48 -32.11
N SER A 391 26.54 -16.81 -32.75
CA SER A 391 26.31 -18.13 -33.33
C SER A 391 26.99 -18.32 -34.68
N ASN A 392 26.92 -19.54 -35.23
CA ASN A 392 27.15 -19.75 -36.66
C ASN A 392 26.06 -19.06 -37.50
N HIS A 393 26.41 -18.71 -38.75
CA HIS A 393 25.48 -18.19 -39.75
C HIS A 393 24.85 -19.33 -40.56
N LEU A 394 23.54 -19.28 -40.79
CA LEU A 394 22.82 -20.21 -41.66
C LEU A 394 22.42 -19.52 -42.96
N THR A 395 22.74 -20.14 -44.11
CA THR A 395 22.36 -19.63 -45.43
C THR A 395 20.99 -20.19 -45.86
N ILE A 396 20.10 -19.31 -46.32
CA ILE A 396 18.73 -19.60 -46.78
C ILE A 396 18.64 -19.36 -48.28
N LYS A 397 18.07 -20.31 -49.04
CA LYS A 397 17.89 -20.26 -50.51
C LYS A 397 16.42 -20.44 -50.90
N VAL A 398 15.88 -19.58 -51.77
CA VAL A 398 14.44 -19.55 -52.13
C VAL A 398 14.17 -19.85 -53.62
N ASN A 399 13.26 -20.78 -53.97
CA ASN A 399 12.91 -21.28 -55.33
C ASN A 399 11.49 -20.84 -55.87
N PRO A 400 11.19 -20.98 -57.20
CA PRO A 400 9.87 -20.69 -57.84
C PRO A 400 8.89 -21.90 -58.10
N LEU A 401 7.59 -21.68 -58.45
CA LEU A 401 6.46 -22.67 -58.63
C LEU A 401 6.26 -23.35 -60.07
N LYS A 402 5.43 -24.43 -60.26
CA LYS A 402 5.26 -25.33 -61.51
C LYS A 402 3.77 -25.59 -62.04
N SER A 403 3.47 -26.02 -63.33
CA SER A 403 2.07 -26.13 -63.98
C SER A 403 1.65 -27.38 -64.90
N GLN A 404 0.32 -27.64 -65.22
CA GLN A 404 -0.33 -28.60 -66.24
C GLN A 404 -1.83 -28.24 -66.71
N ASN A 405 -2.41 -28.74 -67.87
CA ASN A 405 -3.74 -28.33 -68.50
C ASN A 405 -4.44 -29.35 -69.52
N LEU A 406 -5.81 -29.49 -69.60
CA LEU A 406 -6.66 -30.29 -70.57
C LEU A 406 -7.83 -29.51 -71.28
N GLU A 407 -7.61 -28.99 -72.50
CA GLU A 407 -8.58 -28.22 -73.33
C GLU A 407 -9.62 -29.08 -74.13
N GLY A 408 -10.87 -28.61 -74.30
CA GLY A 408 -11.81 -29.05 -75.36
C GLY A 408 -12.96 -30.01 -74.97
N GLN A 409 -13.23 -30.22 -73.68
CA GLN A 409 -14.28 -31.12 -73.18
C GLN A 409 -15.70 -30.51 -73.20
N VAL A 410 -16.73 -31.35 -73.35
CA VAL A 410 -18.15 -30.94 -73.35
C VAL A 410 -18.97 -31.84 -72.43
N TYR A 411 -19.85 -31.26 -71.62
CA TYR A 411 -20.83 -31.94 -70.78
C TYR A 411 -22.22 -31.73 -71.36
N GLY A 412 -23.00 -32.78 -71.63
CA GLY A 412 -24.37 -32.64 -72.13
C GLY A 412 -25.38 -33.35 -71.25
N LEU A 413 -26.14 -32.62 -70.44
CA LEU A 413 -26.82 -33.14 -69.26
C LEU A 413 -28.35 -33.22 -69.43
N ASP A 414 -28.91 -34.43 -69.30
CA ASP A 414 -30.36 -34.67 -69.18
C ASP A 414 -30.77 -34.83 -67.70
N PHE A 415 -31.95 -34.33 -67.30
CA PHE A 415 -32.43 -34.40 -65.91
C PHE A 415 -33.26 -35.67 -65.61
N THR A 416 -33.00 -36.30 -64.46
CA THR A 416 -33.66 -37.57 -64.07
C THR A 416 -34.67 -37.42 -62.95
N GLY A 417 -34.42 -36.56 -61.95
CA GLY A 417 -35.29 -36.35 -60.79
C GLY A 417 -34.63 -35.43 -59.76
N ILE A 418 -35.40 -35.01 -58.74
CA ILE A 418 -34.85 -34.32 -57.56
C ILE A 418 -35.29 -35.08 -56.32
N VAL A 419 -34.32 -35.36 -55.44
CA VAL A 419 -34.55 -35.88 -54.09
C VAL A 419 -33.93 -34.87 -53.13
N GLU A 420 -34.76 -34.25 -52.28
CA GLU A 420 -34.39 -33.09 -51.46
C GLU A 420 -33.82 -31.95 -52.32
N THR A 421 -32.51 -31.71 -52.26
CA THR A 421 -31.79 -30.71 -53.07
C THR A 421 -30.88 -31.34 -54.12
N ASN A 422 -30.69 -32.65 -54.12
CA ASN A 422 -29.84 -33.32 -55.11
C ASN A 422 -30.59 -33.46 -56.44
N LEU A 423 -30.04 -32.85 -57.48
CA LEU A 423 -30.57 -32.90 -58.83
C LEU A 423 -29.88 -34.04 -59.59
N GLY A 424 -30.62 -35.11 -59.87
CA GLY A 424 -30.10 -36.20 -60.67
C GLY A 424 -29.90 -35.74 -62.12
N VAL A 425 -28.66 -35.72 -62.59
CA VAL A 425 -28.27 -35.45 -63.97
C VAL A 425 -27.68 -36.71 -64.61
N THR A 426 -27.77 -36.82 -65.93
CA THR A 426 -27.10 -37.87 -66.70
C THR A 426 -26.34 -37.21 -67.84
N ASN A 427 -25.02 -37.37 -67.86
CA ASN A 427 -24.21 -36.96 -69.00
C ASN A 427 -24.48 -37.88 -70.19
N THR A 428 -25.02 -37.31 -71.25
CA THR A 428 -25.45 -38.00 -72.47
C THR A 428 -24.29 -38.23 -73.45
N LEU A 429 -23.12 -37.61 -73.19
CA LEU A 429 -21.91 -37.79 -73.96
C LEU A 429 -21.03 -38.91 -73.36
N ALA A 430 -20.44 -39.73 -74.22
CA ALA A 430 -19.63 -40.88 -73.80
C ALA A 430 -18.17 -40.49 -73.47
N ASN A 431 -17.98 -39.53 -72.56
CA ASN A 431 -16.65 -39.02 -72.15
C ASN A 431 -16.28 -39.32 -70.68
N SER A 432 -17.15 -40.01 -69.93
CA SER A 432 -16.94 -40.41 -68.53
C SER A 432 -16.57 -39.27 -67.57
N LEU A 433 -16.84 -38.02 -67.95
CA LEU A 433 -16.53 -36.86 -67.13
C LEU A 433 -17.50 -36.78 -65.94
N PRO A 434 -16.99 -36.64 -64.70
CA PRO A 434 -17.84 -36.54 -63.51
C PRO A 434 -18.58 -35.21 -63.49
N VAL A 435 -19.83 -35.24 -63.06
CA VAL A 435 -20.60 -34.02 -62.78
C VAL A 435 -21.63 -34.33 -61.71
N THR A 436 -21.72 -33.46 -60.72
CA THR A 436 -22.81 -33.49 -59.74
C THR A 436 -23.66 -32.24 -59.87
N ALA A 437 -24.92 -32.31 -59.45
CA ALA A 437 -25.81 -31.17 -59.53
C ALA A 437 -26.75 -31.08 -58.33
N LYS A 438 -27.04 -29.85 -57.90
CA LYS A 438 -27.98 -29.52 -56.83
C LYS A 438 -28.98 -28.48 -57.31
N ALA A 439 -30.19 -28.51 -56.80
CA ALA A 439 -31.20 -27.50 -57.08
C ALA A 439 -32.08 -27.24 -55.85
N ASN A 440 -32.48 -25.99 -55.66
CA ASN A 440 -33.43 -25.59 -54.62
C ASN A 440 -34.68 -24.96 -55.27
N LYS A 441 -35.82 -25.06 -54.58
CA LYS A 441 -37.10 -24.52 -55.07
C LYS A 441 -37.37 -24.93 -56.54
N ALA A 442 -37.03 -26.17 -56.87
CA ALA A 442 -37.04 -26.72 -58.20
C ALA A 442 -37.77 -28.06 -58.25
N LYS A 443 -38.24 -28.45 -59.42
CA LYS A 443 -38.84 -29.76 -59.66
C LYS A 443 -38.49 -30.27 -61.05
N VAL A 444 -38.22 -31.57 -61.16
CA VAL A 444 -38.13 -32.25 -62.46
C VAL A 444 -39.48 -32.83 -62.79
N VAL A 445 -40.04 -32.46 -63.94
CA VAL A 445 -41.37 -32.89 -64.36
C VAL A 445 -41.28 -33.54 -65.73
N ILE A 446 -41.97 -34.67 -65.89
CA ILE A 446 -42.27 -35.23 -67.20
C ILE A 446 -43.50 -34.47 -67.72
N GLY A 447 -43.28 -33.57 -68.68
CA GLY A 447 -44.38 -32.80 -69.26
C GLY A 447 -45.31 -33.70 -70.08
N ASN A 448 -46.62 -33.40 -70.04
CA ASN A 448 -47.61 -33.81 -71.03
C ASN A 448 -47.88 -32.65 -72.03
N SER A 449 -46.89 -31.77 -72.22
CA SER A 449 -46.99 -30.55 -73.03
C SER A 449 -46.14 -30.68 -74.30
N ASP A 450 -46.60 -30.05 -75.39
CA ASP A 450 -45.91 -30.05 -76.70
C ASP A 450 -44.52 -29.35 -76.67
N LEU A 451 -44.13 -28.71 -75.56
CA LEU A 451 -42.90 -27.93 -75.43
C LEU A 451 -41.67 -28.74 -74.99
N PHE A 452 -41.85 -29.64 -74.03
CA PHE A 452 -40.75 -30.39 -73.41
C PHE A 452 -41.04 -31.88 -73.61
N ALA A 453 -40.47 -32.45 -74.67
CA ALA A 453 -40.67 -33.85 -75.06
C ALA A 453 -39.96 -34.86 -74.11
N LYS A 454 -39.05 -34.36 -73.27
CA LYS A 454 -38.31 -35.09 -72.23
C LYS A 454 -38.60 -34.50 -70.84
N LYS A 455 -38.00 -35.08 -69.79
CA LYS A 455 -38.01 -34.52 -68.43
C LYS A 455 -37.39 -33.12 -68.46
N ALA A 456 -38.12 -32.12 -67.95
CA ALA A 456 -37.62 -30.76 -67.82
C ALA A 456 -37.41 -30.40 -66.35
N LEU A 457 -36.32 -29.67 -66.08
CA LEU A 457 -36.09 -29.02 -64.80
C LEU A 457 -36.84 -27.68 -64.77
N ILE A 458 -37.56 -27.45 -63.68
CA ILE A 458 -38.38 -26.26 -63.49
C ILE A 458 -37.92 -25.55 -62.23
N LEU A 459 -37.43 -24.32 -62.36
CA LEU A 459 -37.09 -23.42 -61.25
C LEU A 459 -38.32 -22.58 -60.88
N ASN A 460 -38.74 -22.65 -59.62
CA ASN A 460 -39.92 -21.96 -59.10
C ASN A 460 -39.63 -21.32 -57.74
N PRO A 461 -39.20 -20.04 -57.70
CA PRO A 461 -38.84 -19.36 -56.45
C PRO A 461 -40.04 -19.12 -55.51
N CYS A 462 -41.28 -19.39 -55.96
CA CYS A 462 -42.53 -19.06 -55.28
C CYS A 462 -43.23 -20.26 -54.58
N GLN A 463 -42.63 -21.46 -54.57
CA GLN A 463 -43.21 -22.62 -53.87
C GLN A 463 -42.98 -22.52 -52.34
N GLN A 464 -44.02 -22.83 -51.54
CA GLN A 464 -44.23 -22.38 -50.15
C GLN A 464 -43.28 -23.00 -49.10
N GLY A 465 -42.66 -22.17 -48.25
CA GLY A 465 -41.97 -22.55 -47.01
C GLY A 465 -40.54 -22.03 -46.86
N GLY A 466 -40.36 -20.74 -46.52
CA GLY A 466 -39.07 -20.13 -46.14
C GLY A 466 -38.57 -19.06 -47.10
N GLU A 467 -38.58 -17.81 -46.63
CA GLU A 467 -37.95 -16.57 -47.10
C GLU A 467 -37.86 -16.22 -48.61
N SER A 468 -37.92 -14.91 -48.89
CA SER A 468 -37.58 -14.33 -50.19
C SER A 468 -36.16 -14.77 -50.57
N GLY A 469 -36.00 -15.69 -51.52
CA GLY A 469 -34.70 -16.25 -51.89
C GLY A 469 -34.74 -16.96 -53.24
N ALA A 470 -33.64 -16.86 -53.99
CA ALA A 470 -33.49 -17.35 -55.36
C ALA A 470 -33.71 -18.87 -55.47
N ALA A 471 -34.36 -19.30 -56.56
CA ALA A 471 -34.35 -20.69 -57.02
C ALA A 471 -33.15 -20.91 -57.94
N TYR A 472 -32.41 -22.01 -57.79
CA TYR A 472 -31.24 -22.29 -58.62
C TYR A 472 -31.12 -23.75 -59.02
N ALA A 473 -30.32 -23.99 -60.06
CA ALA A 473 -29.69 -25.27 -60.38
C ALA A 473 -28.18 -25.05 -60.52
N ALA A 474 -27.39 -25.70 -59.67
CA ALA A 474 -25.94 -25.62 -59.61
C ALA A 474 -25.32 -26.94 -60.07
N PHE A 475 -24.24 -26.83 -60.82
CA PHE A 475 -23.49 -27.91 -61.45
C PHE A 475 -22.04 -27.81 -61.00
N ASP A 476 -21.47 -28.93 -60.59
CA ASP A 476 -20.11 -29.07 -60.09
C ASP A 476 -19.37 -30.07 -61.00
N PHE A 477 -18.33 -29.58 -61.65
CA PHE A 477 -17.52 -30.30 -62.62
C PHE A 477 -16.23 -30.87 -62.02
N ASP A 478 -16.14 -30.91 -60.68
CA ASP A 478 -14.99 -31.46 -59.95
C ASP A 478 -13.72 -30.66 -60.32
N ASP A 479 -12.60 -31.34 -60.54
CA ASP A 479 -11.34 -30.73 -61.00
C ASP A 479 -11.42 -30.09 -62.40
N GLN A 480 -12.48 -30.23 -63.18
CA GLN A 480 -12.51 -29.69 -64.55
C GLN A 480 -13.18 -28.31 -64.61
N GLU A 481 -12.48 -27.29 -65.09
CA GLU A 481 -13.11 -26.01 -65.40
C GLU A 481 -13.92 -26.07 -66.72
N VAL A 482 -15.03 -25.34 -66.76
CA VAL A 482 -15.79 -25.03 -67.98
C VAL A 482 -15.85 -23.51 -68.17
N SER A 483 -15.99 -23.05 -69.42
CA SER A 483 -16.02 -21.62 -69.76
C SER A 483 -17.27 -21.20 -70.50
N SER A 484 -18.23 -22.10 -70.70
CA SER A 484 -19.51 -21.75 -71.33
C SER A 484 -20.64 -22.67 -70.95
N VAL A 485 -21.86 -22.16 -71.15
CA VAL A 485 -23.11 -22.88 -70.92
C VAL A 485 -24.10 -22.61 -72.04
N SER A 486 -24.83 -23.65 -72.43
CA SER A 486 -25.89 -23.60 -73.44
C SER A 486 -27.11 -24.39 -72.99
N PHE A 487 -28.33 -23.85 -73.13
CA PHE A 487 -29.55 -24.60 -72.84
C PHE A 487 -30.78 -24.04 -73.55
N TYR A 488 -31.77 -24.90 -73.76
CA TYR A 488 -33.07 -24.51 -74.28
C TYR A 488 -34.05 -24.23 -73.14
N TYR A 489 -34.67 -23.04 -73.14
CA TYR A 489 -35.60 -22.61 -72.10
C TYR A 489 -36.99 -22.23 -72.64
N GLY A 490 -37.99 -22.31 -71.76
CA GLY A 490 -39.37 -21.94 -72.03
C GLY A 490 -40.17 -21.66 -70.75
N TYR A 491 -41.43 -21.25 -70.91
CA TYR A 491 -42.34 -21.03 -69.77
C TYR A 491 -43.24 -22.26 -69.54
N TYR A 492 -43.25 -22.79 -68.32
CA TYR A 492 -44.08 -23.94 -67.93
C TYR A 492 -45.20 -23.52 -66.97
N TYR A 493 -46.48 -23.54 -67.38
CA TYR A 493 -47.60 -23.21 -66.47
C TYR A 493 -48.87 -24.04 -66.74
N ALA A 494 -49.55 -24.43 -65.66
CA ALA A 494 -50.85 -25.11 -65.69
C ALA A 494 -51.99 -24.09 -65.51
N GLY A 495 -52.35 -23.35 -66.56
CA GLY A 495 -53.50 -22.44 -66.58
C GLY A 495 -53.47 -21.45 -67.74
N ALA A 496 -54.64 -21.12 -68.30
CA ALA A 496 -54.72 -20.32 -69.52
C ALA A 496 -54.63 -18.81 -69.20
N ASN A 497 -53.59 -18.15 -69.72
CA ASN A 497 -53.41 -16.70 -69.89
C ASN A 497 -52.93 -15.90 -68.67
N THR A 498 -51.61 -15.64 -68.58
CA THR A 498 -50.97 -14.31 -68.75
C THR A 498 -49.46 -14.41 -68.44
N ASN A 499 -48.61 -13.67 -69.17
CA ASN A 499 -47.16 -13.54 -68.95
C ASN A 499 -46.80 -12.80 -67.63
N ASP A 500 -47.76 -12.60 -66.71
CA ASP A 500 -47.63 -11.71 -65.56
C ASP A 500 -46.63 -12.22 -64.51
N GLY A 501 -46.38 -13.53 -64.47
CA GLY A 501 -45.36 -14.13 -63.60
C GLY A 501 -43.96 -13.59 -63.86
N MET A 502 -43.57 -13.48 -65.14
CA MET A 502 -42.24 -13.04 -65.54
C MET A 502 -41.96 -11.57 -65.25
N ASN A 503 -43.01 -10.73 -65.13
CA ASN A 503 -42.82 -9.32 -64.74
C ASN A 503 -42.23 -9.18 -63.32
N ASN A 504 -42.44 -10.19 -62.48
CA ASN A 504 -42.01 -10.21 -61.09
C ASN A 504 -40.72 -11.01 -60.88
N VAL A 505 -40.13 -11.58 -61.94
CA VAL A 505 -38.75 -12.05 -61.88
C VAL A 505 -37.86 -10.82 -61.78
N THR A 506 -37.12 -10.68 -60.69
CA THR A 506 -36.21 -9.54 -60.50
C THR A 506 -34.86 -9.82 -61.13
N LYS A 507 -34.41 -11.09 -61.12
CA LYS A 507 -33.13 -11.48 -61.71
C LYS A 507 -33.12 -12.91 -62.22
N ILE A 508 -32.44 -13.15 -63.33
CA ILE A 508 -32.01 -14.46 -63.82
C ILE A 508 -30.52 -14.31 -64.17
N ALA A 509 -29.68 -15.05 -63.46
CA ALA A 509 -28.25 -14.94 -63.59
C ALA A 509 -27.60 -16.30 -63.85
N ILE A 510 -26.49 -16.26 -64.59
CA ILE A 510 -25.51 -17.32 -64.64
C ILE A 510 -24.37 -16.87 -63.73
N GLU A 511 -24.00 -17.74 -62.80
CA GLU A 511 -23.03 -17.44 -61.75
C GLU A 511 -22.01 -18.56 -61.66
N THR A 512 -20.77 -18.23 -61.33
CA THR A 512 -19.67 -19.17 -61.13
C THR A 512 -19.15 -19.10 -59.70
N SER A 513 -18.48 -20.16 -59.25
CA SER A 513 -17.90 -20.24 -57.92
C SER A 513 -16.66 -21.14 -57.92
N ALA A 514 -15.74 -20.88 -56.98
CA ALA A 514 -14.61 -21.77 -56.70
C ALA A 514 -14.93 -22.72 -55.53
N ASP A 515 -15.55 -22.21 -54.47
CA ASP A 515 -15.84 -22.96 -53.23
C ASP A 515 -17.23 -23.64 -53.25
N GLY A 516 -18.18 -23.15 -54.06
CA GLY A 516 -19.58 -23.56 -54.06
C GLY A 516 -20.44 -22.80 -53.04
N GLU A 517 -19.85 -21.91 -52.24
CA GLU A 517 -20.50 -21.09 -51.20
C GLU A 517 -20.63 -19.62 -51.65
N THR A 518 -19.56 -19.07 -52.23
CA THR A 518 -19.47 -17.70 -52.73
C THR A 518 -19.67 -17.69 -54.25
N TRP A 519 -20.75 -17.07 -54.70
CA TRP A 519 -21.12 -17.08 -56.12
C TRP A 519 -20.95 -15.70 -56.76
N THR A 520 -20.21 -15.66 -57.86
CA THR A 520 -19.97 -14.45 -58.65
C THR A 520 -20.86 -14.46 -59.88
N GLU A 521 -21.60 -13.38 -60.10
CA GLU A 521 -22.38 -13.22 -61.32
C GLU A 521 -21.49 -13.01 -62.53
N VAL A 522 -21.60 -13.90 -63.52
CA VAL A 522 -20.89 -13.79 -64.79
C VAL A 522 -21.80 -13.32 -65.92
N ALA A 523 -23.12 -13.51 -65.81
CA ALA A 523 -24.08 -12.95 -66.76
C ALA A 523 -25.48 -12.75 -66.15
N ASP A 524 -26.03 -11.54 -66.25
CA ASP A 524 -27.46 -11.27 -66.04
C ASP A 524 -28.22 -11.45 -67.37
N ILE A 525 -29.10 -12.45 -67.43
CA ILE A 525 -29.90 -12.81 -68.62
C ILE A 525 -31.38 -12.41 -68.49
N THR A 526 -31.73 -11.64 -67.46
CA THR A 526 -33.12 -11.32 -67.11
C THR A 526 -33.90 -10.68 -68.26
N SER A 527 -33.34 -9.63 -68.87
CA SER A 527 -34.02 -8.86 -69.92
C SER A 527 -34.21 -9.68 -71.20
N GLU A 528 -33.21 -10.49 -71.57
CA GLU A 528 -33.27 -11.37 -72.75
C GLU A 528 -34.30 -12.47 -72.56
N VAL A 529 -34.30 -13.13 -71.41
CA VAL A 529 -35.30 -14.16 -71.10
C VAL A 529 -36.70 -13.55 -71.07
N LYS A 530 -36.92 -12.41 -70.39
CA LYS A 530 -38.24 -11.76 -70.37
C LYS A 530 -38.76 -11.38 -71.75
N ALA A 531 -37.87 -10.96 -72.66
CA ALA A 531 -38.25 -10.59 -74.02
C ALA A 531 -38.59 -11.80 -74.91
N ASN A 532 -37.95 -12.94 -74.67
CA ASN A 532 -38.00 -14.08 -75.60
C ASN A 532 -38.76 -15.31 -75.09
N ILE A 533 -39.04 -15.37 -73.79
CA ILE A 533 -39.69 -16.53 -73.17
C ILE A 533 -41.06 -16.80 -73.82
N SER A 534 -41.34 -18.07 -74.12
CA SER A 534 -42.53 -18.47 -74.85
C SER A 534 -43.19 -19.69 -74.21
N THR A 535 -44.52 -19.74 -74.33
CA THR A 535 -45.37 -20.91 -74.01
C THR A 535 -45.61 -21.80 -75.23
N LYS A 536 -44.95 -21.53 -76.36
CA LYS A 536 -45.18 -22.26 -77.63
C LYS A 536 -43.94 -22.87 -78.26
N ASN A 537 -42.76 -22.31 -78.02
CA ASN A 537 -41.49 -22.85 -78.52
C ASN A 537 -40.38 -22.66 -77.48
N LEU A 538 -39.41 -23.56 -77.46
CA LEU A 538 -38.17 -23.38 -76.70
C LEU A 538 -37.27 -22.33 -77.36
N LYS A 539 -36.44 -21.67 -76.55
CA LYS A 539 -35.45 -20.68 -76.97
C LYS A 539 -34.06 -21.11 -76.50
N LEU A 540 -33.07 -20.97 -77.36
CA LEU A 540 -31.67 -21.24 -77.01
C LEU A 540 -31.10 -20.08 -76.20
N MET A 541 -30.37 -20.39 -75.13
CA MET A 541 -29.53 -19.48 -74.36
C MET A 541 -28.09 -19.97 -74.45
N GLU A 542 -27.15 -19.08 -74.76
CA GLU A 542 -25.72 -19.37 -74.80
C GLU A 542 -24.95 -18.25 -74.09
N ARG A 543 -24.00 -18.62 -73.23
CA ARG A 543 -23.08 -17.69 -72.56
C ARG A 543 -21.70 -18.29 -72.40
N SER A 544 -20.68 -17.47 -72.60
CA SER A 544 -19.31 -17.75 -72.21
C SER A 544 -18.95 -16.95 -70.95
N PHE A 545 -18.06 -17.48 -70.14
CA PHE A 545 -17.56 -16.91 -68.89
C PHE A 545 -16.11 -17.35 -68.67
N ALA A 546 -15.41 -16.69 -67.74
CA ALA A 546 -14.06 -17.12 -67.35
C ALA A 546 -14.11 -18.56 -66.79
N PRO A 547 -13.08 -19.39 -67.03
CA PRO A 547 -13.04 -20.78 -66.56
C PRO A 547 -13.48 -20.94 -65.09
N ALA A 548 -14.34 -21.92 -64.85
CA ALA A 548 -14.85 -22.22 -63.51
C ALA A 548 -15.26 -23.70 -63.37
N SER A 549 -14.95 -24.31 -62.23
CA SER A 549 -15.35 -25.69 -61.87
C SER A 549 -16.79 -25.80 -61.39
N LYS A 550 -17.40 -24.71 -60.92
CA LYS A 550 -18.79 -24.70 -60.43
C LYS A 550 -19.58 -23.59 -61.10
N VAL A 551 -20.73 -23.95 -61.68
CA VAL A 551 -21.61 -23.03 -62.41
C VAL A 551 -23.06 -23.24 -62.00
N ARG A 552 -23.82 -22.16 -61.82
CA ARG A 552 -25.27 -22.26 -61.55
C ARG A 552 -26.10 -21.29 -62.36
N VAL A 553 -27.33 -21.69 -62.61
CA VAL A 553 -28.40 -20.81 -63.13
C VAL A 553 -29.31 -20.45 -61.97
N ALA A 554 -29.34 -19.18 -61.58
CA ALA A 554 -30.09 -18.66 -60.45
C ALA A 554 -31.22 -17.71 -60.88
N LEU A 555 -32.36 -17.77 -60.21
CA LEU A 555 -33.57 -17.01 -60.54
C LEU A 555 -34.21 -16.44 -59.27
N THR A 556 -34.37 -15.12 -59.23
CA THR A 556 -34.93 -14.37 -58.10
C THR A 556 -36.24 -13.70 -58.52
N SER A 557 -37.22 -13.69 -57.62
CA SER A 557 -38.51 -13.04 -57.84
C SER A 557 -39.01 -12.33 -56.59
N ASN A 558 -39.74 -11.23 -56.76
CA ASN A 558 -40.43 -10.51 -55.70
C ASN A 558 -41.92 -10.92 -55.55
N MET A 559 -42.38 -11.97 -56.24
CA MET A 559 -43.76 -12.46 -56.16
C MET A 559 -43.93 -13.49 -55.03
N ILE A 560 -45.01 -13.35 -54.24
CA ILE A 560 -45.43 -14.33 -53.23
C ILE A 560 -46.76 -14.98 -53.68
N GLY A 561 -46.80 -16.32 -53.77
CA GLY A 561 -48.07 -17.07 -53.81
C GLY A 561 -48.68 -17.43 -55.17
N LYS A 562 -47.96 -17.36 -56.30
CA LYS A 562 -48.38 -17.98 -57.58
C LYS A 562 -47.25 -18.79 -58.22
N ASN A 563 -47.60 -19.87 -58.92
CA ASN A 563 -46.63 -20.76 -59.60
C ASN A 563 -45.95 -20.03 -60.78
N LEU A 564 -44.74 -19.52 -60.56
CA LEU A 564 -43.83 -19.02 -61.58
C LEU A 564 -42.87 -20.16 -61.96
N SER A 565 -42.57 -20.38 -63.25
CA SER A 565 -41.78 -21.56 -63.64
C SER A 565 -41.00 -21.35 -64.93
N PHE A 566 -39.71 -21.04 -64.77
CA PHE A 566 -38.69 -21.07 -65.82
C PHE A 566 -38.22 -22.51 -65.97
N ALA A 567 -38.34 -23.08 -67.17
CA ALA A 567 -38.08 -24.49 -67.41
C ALA A 567 -37.08 -24.69 -68.54
N PHE A 568 -36.20 -25.69 -68.39
CA PHE A 568 -35.23 -26.13 -69.39
C PHE A 568 -35.08 -27.67 -69.32
N ASP A 569 -34.90 -28.32 -70.48
CA ASP A 569 -34.87 -29.80 -70.59
C ASP A 569 -33.48 -30.41 -70.71
N HIS A 570 -32.56 -29.70 -71.37
CA HIS A 570 -31.16 -30.10 -71.56
C HIS A 570 -30.23 -28.91 -71.32
N ILE A 571 -29.06 -29.16 -70.75
CA ILE A 571 -28.02 -28.14 -70.54
C ILE A 571 -26.65 -28.69 -70.89
N ASP A 572 -25.90 -27.92 -71.68
CA ASP A 572 -24.56 -28.21 -72.13
C ASP A 572 -23.55 -27.24 -71.48
N PHE A 573 -22.36 -27.74 -71.15
CA PHE A 573 -21.20 -26.94 -70.73
C PHE A 573 -19.96 -27.31 -71.55
N MET A 574 -19.08 -26.36 -71.83
CA MET A 574 -17.86 -26.61 -72.62
C MET A 574 -16.64 -25.91 -72.02
N ALA A 575 -15.50 -26.60 -72.08
CA ALA A 575 -14.17 -26.11 -71.71
C ALA A 575 -13.38 -25.65 -72.96
N ASP A 576 -12.91 -24.40 -72.96
CA ASP A 576 -12.03 -23.85 -74.00
C ASP A 576 -10.54 -23.96 -73.65
N GLU A 577 -9.67 -23.34 -74.47
CA GLU A 577 -8.20 -23.35 -74.30
C GLU A 577 -7.70 -22.76 -72.98
N ASN A 578 -8.52 -21.95 -72.30
CA ASN A 578 -8.19 -21.33 -71.03
C ASN A 578 -8.67 -22.16 -69.82
N CYS A 579 -9.49 -23.20 -70.04
CA CYS A 579 -9.95 -24.08 -68.96
C CYS A 579 -8.86 -25.08 -68.62
N HIS A 580 -8.47 -25.14 -67.36
CA HIS A 580 -7.42 -26.04 -66.87
C HIS A 580 -8.02 -26.98 -65.80
N ASP A 581 -7.23 -27.92 -65.29
CA ASP A 581 -7.62 -28.59 -64.05
C ASP A 581 -7.70 -27.50 -62.98
N HIS A 582 -8.88 -27.33 -62.41
CA HIS A 582 -9.11 -26.55 -61.22
C HIS A 582 -8.21 -27.13 -60.13
N THR A 583 -7.20 -26.39 -59.68
CA THR A 583 -6.61 -26.69 -58.38
C THR A 583 -7.64 -26.34 -57.33
N ASP A 584 -8.39 -27.36 -56.92
CA ASP A 584 -9.36 -27.28 -55.83
C ASP A 584 -8.71 -26.72 -54.55
N ALA A 585 -9.50 -25.95 -53.80
CA ALA A 585 -9.35 -25.90 -52.35
C ALA A 585 -9.84 -27.24 -51.75
N PRO A 586 -9.30 -27.66 -50.61
CA PRO A 586 -8.54 -28.90 -50.43
C PRO A 586 -9.35 -30.22 -50.46
N GLU A 587 -8.62 -31.29 -50.77
CA GLU A 587 -8.90 -32.73 -50.68
C GLU A 587 -9.86 -33.14 -49.53
N VAL A 588 -10.66 -34.21 -49.72
CA VAL A 588 -11.35 -34.87 -48.59
C VAL A 588 -10.29 -35.49 -47.71
N ILE A 589 -9.93 -34.73 -46.70
CA ILE A 589 -8.84 -35.05 -45.83
C ILE A 589 -9.44 -35.83 -44.67
N GLU A 590 -9.19 -37.14 -44.69
CA GLU A 590 -9.45 -37.99 -43.55
C GLU A 590 -8.59 -37.53 -42.37
N VAL A 591 -9.14 -37.56 -41.16
CA VAL A 591 -8.31 -37.42 -39.96
C VAL A 591 -7.36 -38.61 -39.97
N THR A 592 -6.10 -38.36 -40.26
CA THR A 592 -5.04 -39.38 -40.32
C THR A 592 -4.37 -39.55 -38.96
N SER A 593 -4.30 -38.47 -38.18
CA SER A 593 -3.85 -38.46 -36.79
C SER A 593 -4.57 -37.37 -36.00
N ILE A 594 -4.68 -37.59 -34.69
CA ILE A 594 -5.07 -36.58 -33.71
C ILE A 594 -3.83 -36.32 -32.87
N ASP A 595 -3.07 -35.29 -33.24
CA ASP A 595 -1.78 -34.97 -32.64
C ASP A 595 -1.91 -33.85 -31.64
N GLY A 596 -0.96 -33.76 -30.70
CA GLY A 596 -0.99 -32.73 -29.66
C GLY A 596 -2.24 -32.80 -28.77
N PHE A 597 -2.88 -33.98 -28.66
CA PHE A 597 -3.90 -34.19 -27.64
C PHE A 597 -3.26 -33.94 -26.28
N ALA A 598 -3.64 -32.83 -25.68
CA ALA A 598 -3.20 -32.41 -24.38
C ALA A 598 -4.43 -31.94 -23.60
N LEU A 599 -4.37 -32.21 -22.32
CA LEU A 599 -5.25 -31.54 -21.37
C LEU A 599 -4.57 -30.22 -21.02
N GLY A 600 -5.35 -29.15 -20.85
CA GLY A 600 -4.83 -27.91 -20.26
C GLY A 600 -4.17 -28.16 -18.90
N SER A 601 -4.56 -29.23 -18.21
CA SER A 601 -3.84 -29.83 -17.10
C SER A 601 -4.07 -31.34 -17.02
N GLU A 602 -2.99 -32.13 -16.86
CA GLU A 602 -3.07 -33.56 -16.56
C GLU A 602 -3.49 -33.85 -15.11
N THR A 603 -3.56 -32.82 -14.27
CA THR A 603 -4.15 -32.89 -12.93
C THR A 603 -5.34 -31.96 -12.82
N ILE A 604 -6.53 -32.51 -12.61
CA ILE A 604 -7.77 -31.74 -12.45
C ILE A 604 -8.33 -31.91 -11.04
N LYS A 605 -9.05 -30.91 -10.54
CA LYS A 605 -9.74 -31.01 -9.25
C LYS A 605 -11.15 -31.59 -9.43
N VAL A 606 -11.65 -32.28 -8.40
CA VAL A 606 -13.05 -32.75 -8.38
C VAL A 606 -14.00 -31.56 -8.61
N GLY A 607 -14.91 -31.70 -9.57
CA GLY A 607 -15.89 -30.68 -9.97
C GLY A 607 -15.40 -29.69 -11.02
N LYS A 608 -14.09 -29.62 -11.30
CA LYS A 608 -13.49 -28.69 -12.28
C LYS A 608 -13.32 -29.34 -13.64
N SER A 609 -13.28 -28.51 -14.68
CA SER A 609 -13.05 -28.92 -16.07
C SER A 609 -11.76 -28.34 -16.58
N THR A 610 -10.99 -29.13 -17.33
CA THR A 610 -9.83 -28.64 -18.07
C THR A 610 -10.18 -28.55 -19.55
N PRO A 611 -9.76 -27.49 -20.26
CA PRO A 611 -9.91 -27.44 -21.70
C PRO A 611 -9.08 -28.56 -22.33
N VAL A 612 -9.57 -29.05 -23.46
CA VAL A 612 -8.88 -30.09 -24.23
C VAL A 612 -8.35 -29.42 -25.49
N SER A 613 -7.04 -29.50 -25.71
CA SER A 613 -6.43 -29.07 -26.97
C SER A 613 -6.00 -30.30 -27.76
N TYR A 614 -6.13 -30.20 -29.07
CA TYR A 614 -5.73 -31.22 -30.01
C TYR A 614 -5.65 -30.58 -31.38
N LEU A 615 -4.79 -31.12 -32.23
CA LEU A 615 -4.72 -30.79 -33.64
C LEU A 615 -5.19 -32.02 -34.41
N ILE A 616 -6.21 -31.81 -35.22
CA ILE A 616 -6.62 -32.80 -36.20
C ILE A 616 -5.69 -32.65 -37.38
N ASN A 617 -5.13 -33.77 -37.84
CA ASN A 617 -4.20 -33.78 -38.95
C ASN A 617 -4.71 -34.63 -40.11
N PRO A 618 -4.70 -34.08 -41.33
CA PRO A 618 -4.43 -32.66 -41.64
C PRO A 618 -5.52 -31.71 -41.10
N ALA A 619 -5.17 -30.46 -40.77
CA ALA A 619 -6.06 -29.49 -40.09
C ALA A 619 -7.30 -29.07 -40.90
N ASN A 620 -7.24 -29.26 -42.22
CA ASN A 620 -8.34 -29.10 -43.17
C ASN A 620 -9.09 -30.42 -43.41
N ALA A 621 -9.03 -31.36 -42.45
CA ALA A 621 -9.83 -32.56 -42.47
C ALA A 621 -11.30 -32.23 -42.63
N THR A 622 -11.97 -32.98 -43.50
CA THR A 622 -13.31 -32.64 -43.97
C THR A 622 -14.39 -32.96 -42.94
N ASP A 623 -14.15 -33.95 -42.07
CA ASP A 623 -14.91 -34.16 -40.82
C ASP A 623 -13.94 -34.16 -39.62
N PRO A 624 -13.68 -32.99 -39.03
CA PRO A 624 -12.81 -32.88 -37.86
C PRO A 624 -13.54 -33.24 -36.55
N SER A 625 -14.67 -33.94 -36.59
CA SER A 625 -15.41 -34.30 -35.38
C SER A 625 -14.67 -35.38 -34.58
N VAL A 626 -14.49 -35.14 -33.28
CA VAL A 626 -13.89 -36.08 -32.33
C VAL A 626 -14.78 -36.26 -31.11
N VAL A 627 -14.78 -37.47 -30.54
CA VAL A 627 -15.41 -37.78 -29.26
C VAL A 627 -14.34 -38.10 -28.22
N GLY A 628 -14.50 -37.58 -27.01
CA GLY A 628 -13.61 -37.93 -25.91
C GLY A 628 -14.00 -39.27 -25.26
N VAL A 629 -12.99 -40.08 -24.95
CA VAL A 629 -13.14 -41.40 -24.33
C VAL A 629 -12.38 -41.42 -23.01
N SER A 630 -13.05 -41.87 -21.95
CA SER A 630 -12.45 -42.07 -20.63
C SER A 630 -12.51 -43.54 -20.22
N SER A 631 -11.39 -44.07 -19.74
CA SER A 631 -11.33 -45.42 -19.16
C SER A 631 -12.15 -45.55 -17.87
N ASN A 632 -12.45 -44.44 -17.19
CA ASN A 632 -13.31 -44.40 -16.02
C ASN A 632 -14.12 -43.10 -15.95
N GLU A 633 -15.33 -43.14 -16.52
CA GLU A 633 -16.26 -42.00 -16.52
C GLU A 633 -16.79 -41.60 -15.14
N THR A 634 -16.56 -42.37 -14.07
CA THR A 634 -16.91 -41.92 -12.72
C THR A 634 -15.82 -41.02 -12.13
N VAL A 635 -14.59 -41.11 -12.64
CA VAL A 635 -13.43 -40.30 -12.21
C VAL A 635 -13.31 -39.05 -13.06
N ALA A 636 -13.33 -39.18 -14.40
CA ALA A 636 -13.28 -38.04 -15.31
C ALA A 636 -14.11 -38.29 -16.58
N LYS A 637 -14.86 -37.28 -17.04
CA LYS A 637 -15.79 -37.39 -18.17
C LYS A 637 -15.73 -36.18 -19.09
N PHE A 638 -15.80 -36.41 -20.40
CA PHE A 638 -15.85 -35.34 -21.40
C PHE A 638 -17.25 -34.72 -21.50
N GLU A 639 -17.31 -33.40 -21.63
CA GLU A 639 -18.53 -32.60 -21.82
C GLU A 639 -18.34 -31.62 -22.98
N SER A 640 -19.38 -31.42 -23.80
CA SER A 640 -19.39 -30.41 -24.86
C SER A 640 -19.95 -29.10 -24.32
N THR A 641 -19.23 -28.00 -24.54
CA THR A 641 -19.64 -26.64 -24.16
C THR A 641 -19.70 -25.73 -25.40
N GLU A 642 -20.25 -24.52 -25.27
CA GLU A 642 -20.24 -23.53 -26.36
C GLU A 642 -18.80 -23.12 -26.80
N ALA A 643 -17.80 -23.31 -25.92
CA ALA A 643 -16.40 -23.00 -26.19
C ALA A 643 -15.57 -24.20 -26.70
N GLY A 644 -16.17 -25.39 -26.84
CA GLY A 644 -15.50 -26.62 -27.28
C GLY A 644 -15.61 -27.79 -26.30
N LEU A 645 -14.78 -28.81 -26.50
CA LEU A 645 -14.73 -30.03 -25.69
C LEU A 645 -13.89 -29.80 -24.42
N VAL A 646 -14.43 -30.17 -23.26
CA VAL A 646 -13.72 -30.10 -21.97
C VAL A 646 -13.75 -31.44 -21.27
N LEU A 647 -12.76 -31.70 -20.39
CA LEU A 647 -12.73 -32.88 -19.53
C LEU A 647 -13.00 -32.48 -18.08
N LYS A 648 -14.09 -33.00 -17.49
CA LYS A 648 -14.51 -32.71 -16.11
C LYS A 648 -14.08 -33.80 -15.15
N GLY A 649 -13.48 -33.41 -14.02
CA GLY A 649 -13.18 -34.29 -12.90
C GLY A 649 -14.41 -34.52 -12.04
N LEU A 650 -14.75 -35.77 -11.74
CA LEU A 650 -15.97 -36.15 -11.02
C LEU A 650 -15.69 -36.78 -9.65
N SER A 651 -14.58 -37.51 -9.49
CA SER A 651 -14.15 -38.06 -8.19
C SER A 651 -12.65 -38.30 -8.18
N ALA A 652 -12.02 -38.22 -7.00
CA ALA A 652 -10.59 -38.44 -6.88
C ALA A 652 -10.14 -39.83 -7.37
N GLY A 653 -9.04 -39.88 -8.13
CA GLY A 653 -8.52 -41.09 -8.76
C GLY A 653 -7.81 -40.77 -10.07
N THR A 654 -7.38 -41.80 -10.79
CA THR A 654 -6.76 -41.65 -12.11
C THR A 654 -7.64 -42.27 -13.19
N ALA A 655 -7.64 -41.66 -14.37
CA ALA A 655 -8.29 -42.18 -15.57
C ALA A 655 -7.37 -41.96 -16.77
N GLU A 656 -7.25 -42.97 -17.62
CA GLU A 656 -6.67 -42.82 -18.95
C GLU A 656 -7.74 -42.25 -19.89
N VAL A 657 -7.43 -41.16 -20.60
CA VAL A 657 -8.33 -40.46 -21.51
C VAL A 657 -7.69 -40.27 -22.88
N TYR A 658 -8.50 -40.21 -23.93
CA TYR A 658 -8.06 -39.98 -25.31
C TYR A 658 -9.22 -39.49 -26.18
N LEU A 659 -8.90 -38.96 -27.36
CA LEU A 659 -9.89 -38.56 -28.36
C LEU A 659 -9.97 -39.59 -29.48
N ARG A 660 -11.16 -39.72 -30.08
CA ARG A 660 -11.38 -40.59 -31.23
C ARG A 660 -12.21 -39.87 -32.29
N ALA A 661 -11.70 -39.80 -33.52
CA ALA A 661 -12.39 -39.24 -34.67
C ALA A 661 -13.54 -40.15 -35.15
N THR A 662 -14.48 -39.60 -35.91
CA THR A 662 -15.62 -40.34 -36.49
C THR A 662 -15.17 -41.54 -37.35
N ASN A 663 -14.02 -41.43 -38.03
CA ASN A 663 -13.43 -42.48 -38.85
C ASN A 663 -12.66 -43.56 -38.03
N GLY A 664 -12.55 -43.39 -36.70
CA GLY A 664 -11.95 -44.34 -35.78
C GLY A 664 -10.48 -44.11 -35.42
N VAL A 665 -9.83 -43.07 -35.95
CA VAL A 665 -8.46 -42.67 -35.53
C VAL A 665 -8.47 -42.18 -34.09
N GLU A 666 -7.56 -42.72 -33.26
CA GLU A 666 -7.40 -42.38 -31.85
C GLU A 666 -6.16 -41.52 -31.63
N SER A 667 -6.23 -40.58 -30.68
CA SER A 667 -5.07 -39.83 -30.21
C SER A 667 -4.15 -40.70 -29.34
N ALA A 668 -2.99 -40.14 -28.96
CA ALA A 668 -2.25 -40.65 -27.81
C ALA A 668 -3.13 -40.64 -26.55
N LYS A 669 -2.85 -41.54 -25.62
CA LYS A 669 -3.57 -41.63 -24.35
C LYS A 669 -2.85 -40.85 -23.27
N VAL A 670 -3.60 -40.05 -22.53
CA VAL A 670 -3.09 -39.25 -21.41
C VAL A 670 -3.69 -39.78 -20.12
N THR A 671 -2.86 -39.94 -19.09
CA THR A 671 -3.37 -40.26 -17.75
C THR A 671 -3.73 -38.97 -17.05
N VAL A 672 -5.02 -38.74 -16.82
CA VAL A 672 -5.48 -37.64 -15.97
C VAL A 672 -5.54 -38.10 -14.53
N THR A 673 -5.03 -37.28 -13.63
CA THR A 673 -5.20 -37.45 -12.18
C THR A 673 -6.25 -36.46 -11.69
N VAL A 674 -7.37 -36.97 -11.20
CA VAL A 674 -8.35 -36.16 -10.49
C VAL A 674 -7.96 -36.16 -9.02
N SER A 675 -7.56 -35.01 -8.50
CA SER A 675 -7.22 -34.84 -7.10
C SER A 675 -8.35 -34.14 -6.36
N GLU A 676 -8.46 -34.41 -5.06
CA GLU A 676 -9.28 -33.57 -4.19
C GLU A 676 -8.73 -32.12 -4.22
N PRO A 677 -9.58 -31.09 -4.07
CA PRO A 677 -9.12 -29.73 -3.84
C PRO A 677 -8.15 -29.68 -2.66
N ALA A 678 -7.21 -28.74 -2.69
CA ALA A 678 -6.25 -28.58 -1.60
C ALA A 678 -7.02 -28.35 -0.28
N THR A 679 -6.51 -28.88 0.83
CA THR A 679 -7.11 -28.60 2.13
C THR A 679 -6.91 -27.13 2.44
N LEU A 680 -8.00 -26.40 2.72
CA LEU A 680 -7.92 -25.03 3.19
C LEU A 680 -7.06 -24.99 4.46
N ASP A 681 -6.19 -23.99 4.57
CA ASP A 681 -5.40 -23.81 5.79
C ASP A 681 -6.33 -23.56 6.96
N SER A 682 -6.12 -24.31 8.04
CA SER A 682 -6.87 -24.17 9.28
C SER A 682 -6.84 -22.75 9.86
N ASN A 683 -5.81 -21.96 9.56
CA ASN A 683 -5.72 -20.57 9.98
C ASN A 683 -6.75 -19.67 9.29
N LEU A 684 -7.18 -20.02 8.08
CA LEU A 684 -8.24 -19.31 7.37
C LEU A 684 -9.62 -19.63 7.89
N LEU A 685 -9.83 -20.76 8.58
CA LEU A 685 -11.13 -21.16 9.11
C LEU A 685 -11.52 -20.33 10.34
N SER A 686 -11.89 -19.07 10.11
CA SER A 686 -12.23 -18.08 11.12
C SER A 686 -13.10 -16.97 10.53
N THR A 687 -13.57 -16.09 11.41
CA THR A 687 -14.01 -14.75 11.03
C THR A 687 -12.86 -13.76 11.13
N PHE A 688 -12.86 -12.78 10.23
CA PHE A 688 -11.93 -11.67 10.10
C PHE A 688 -12.72 -10.37 9.95
N ARG A 689 -12.15 -9.27 10.44
CA ARG A 689 -12.74 -7.93 10.39
C ARG A 689 -11.68 -6.95 9.92
N GLY A 690 -12.04 -6.05 9.02
CA GLY A 690 -11.13 -5.04 8.51
C GLY A 690 -11.85 -3.99 7.68
N ASP A 691 -11.13 -2.94 7.33
CA ASP A 691 -11.65 -1.87 6.49
C ASP A 691 -11.33 -2.12 5.02
N THR A 692 -12.24 -1.65 4.16
CA THR A 692 -12.06 -1.60 2.70
C THR A 692 -12.17 -0.15 2.23
N ASP A 693 -11.74 0.12 1.00
CA ASP A 693 -11.88 1.45 0.38
C ASP A 693 -13.34 1.94 0.35
N ASP A 694 -14.29 1.00 0.22
CA ASP A 694 -15.71 1.29 0.09
C ASP A 694 -16.45 1.33 1.45
N SER A 695 -15.93 0.66 2.48
CA SER A 695 -16.65 0.47 3.74
C SER A 695 -15.71 0.32 4.94
N LYS A 696 -16.03 1.06 6.00
CA LYS A 696 -15.52 0.84 7.35
C LYS A 696 -16.29 -0.31 7.98
N ASP A 697 -15.59 -1.29 8.54
CA ASP A 697 -16.18 -2.49 9.17
C ASP A 697 -16.72 -3.59 8.24
N THR A 698 -15.84 -4.17 7.41
CA THR A 698 -16.15 -5.36 6.61
C THR A 698 -15.87 -6.65 7.38
N ILE A 699 -16.79 -7.61 7.33
CA ILE A 699 -16.65 -8.91 8.00
C ILE A 699 -16.52 -10.02 6.97
N LEU A 700 -15.46 -10.82 7.09
CA LEU A 700 -15.19 -11.98 6.26
C LEU A 700 -15.17 -13.24 7.12
N SER A 701 -16.02 -14.22 6.83
CA SER A 701 -16.11 -15.48 7.57
C SER A 701 -15.87 -16.68 6.65
N ILE A 702 -14.89 -17.52 6.98
CA ILE A 702 -14.61 -18.74 6.22
C ILE A 702 -14.91 -19.97 7.09
N SER A 703 -15.77 -20.85 6.58
CA SER A 703 -16.16 -22.10 7.22
C SER A 703 -16.17 -23.23 6.20
N GLY A 704 -15.33 -24.23 6.41
CA GLY A 704 -15.12 -25.31 5.44
C GLY A 704 -14.56 -24.74 4.14
N THR A 705 -15.29 -24.92 3.04
CA THR A 705 -14.94 -24.37 1.71
C THR A 705 -15.74 -23.12 1.35
N THR A 706 -16.53 -22.57 2.28
CA THR A 706 -17.39 -21.42 2.00
C THR A 706 -16.85 -20.19 2.69
N MET A 707 -16.78 -19.09 1.95
CA MET A 707 -16.47 -17.75 2.45
C MET A 707 -17.71 -16.86 2.32
N THR A 708 -18.04 -16.18 3.41
CA THR A 708 -19.08 -15.15 3.43
C THR A 708 -18.41 -13.81 3.68
N VAL A 709 -18.61 -12.84 2.79
CA VAL A 709 -18.11 -11.48 2.95
C VAL A 709 -19.30 -10.54 3.09
N LYS A 710 -19.32 -9.75 4.16
CA LYS A 710 -20.35 -8.76 4.43
C LYS A 710 -19.73 -7.37 4.36
N ILE A 711 -20.14 -6.59 3.36
CA ILE A 711 -19.76 -5.20 3.14
C ILE A 711 -21.05 -4.39 3.27
N GLU A 712 -21.11 -3.46 4.21
CA GLU A 712 -22.33 -2.69 4.54
C GLU A 712 -23.57 -3.59 4.78
N GLU A 713 -24.63 -3.43 3.96
CA GLU A 713 -25.85 -4.25 3.99
C GLU A 713 -25.82 -5.44 3.01
N GLU A 714 -24.79 -5.55 2.17
CA GLU A 714 -24.65 -6.62 1.17
C GLU A 714 -23.92 -7.84 1.74
N THR A 715 -24.23 -9.03 1.21
CA THR A 715 -23.59 -10.29 1.63
C THR A 715 -23.27 -11.14 0.42
N PHE A 716 -21.98 -11.43 0.25
CA PHE A 716 -21.44 -12.27 -0.80
C PHE A 716 -21.10 -13.64 -0.23
N VAL A 717 -21.50 -14.70 -0.95
CA VAL A 717 -21.16 -16.08 -0.60
C VAL A 717 -20.34 -16.67 -1.73
N LEU A 718 -19.11 -17.05 -1.41
CA LEU A 718 -18.12 -17.58 -2.35
C LEU A 718 -17.68 -18.97 -1.89
N THR A 719 -17.20 -19.78 -2.84
CA THR A 719 -16.69 -21.13 -2.60
C THR A 719 -15.22 -21.20 -2.97
N TYR A 720 -14.43 -21.82 -2.10
CA TYR A 720 -13.01 -22.08 -2.31
C TYR A 720 -12.78 -22.94 -3.55
N ASP A 721 -11.77 -22.57 -4.34
CA ASP A 721 -11.33 -23.31 -5.50
C ASP A 721 -9.95 -23.94 -5.27
N ASP A 722 -8.89 -23.13 -5.41
CA ASP A 722 -7.51 -23.53 -5.18
C ASP A 722 -6.64 -22.29 -4.86
N LYS A 723 -5.33 -22.50 -4.65
CA LYS A 723 -4.36 -21.41 -4.58
C LYS A 723 -3.96 -20.92 -5.98
N ASN A 724 -3.78 -19.61 -6.14
CA ASN A 724 -3.10 -19.06 -7.31
C ASN A 724 -1.57 -19.20 -7.21
N GLU A 725 -0.84 -18.81 -8.26
CA GLU A 725 0.64 -18.89 -8.32
C GLU A 725 1.33 -18.09 -7.21
N ASP A 726 0.71 -16.99 -6.77
CA ASP A 726 1.19 -16.14 -5.67
C ASP A 726 0.85 -16.70 -4.27
N GLY A 727 0.14 -17.83 -4.23
CA GLY A 727 -0.23 -18.55 -3.01
C GLY A 727 -1.47 -18.02 -2.27
N TYR A 728 -2.27 -17.14 -2.89
CA TYR A 728 -3.58 -16.72 -2.38
C TYR A 728 -4.61 -17.82 -2.58
N TYR A 729 -5.41 -18.08 -1.55
CA TYR A 729 -6.56 -18.98 -1.61
C TYR A 729 -7.71 -18.26 -2.30
N MET A 730 -8.11 -18.78 -3.46
CA MET A 730 -9.08 -18.12 -4.32
C MET A 730 -10.49 -18.66 -4.07
N PHE A 731 -11.43 -17.74 -3.94
CA PHE A 731 -12.86 -18.03 -3.75
C PHE A 731 -13.68 -17.36 -4.86
N TYR A 732 -14.72 -18.04 -5.34
CA TYR A 732 -15.53 -17.63 -6.48
C TYR A 732 -17.03 -17.85 -6.26
N ASN A 733 -17.88 -17.15 -7.01
CA ASN A 733 -19.30 -17.49 -7.15
C ASN A 733 -19.76 -17.44 -8.61
N ASP A 734 -21.00 -17.90 -8.89
CA ASP A 734 -21.57 -17.94 -10.23
C ASP A 734 -21.87 -16.56 -10.83
N ALA A 735 -21.85 -15.50 -10.01
CA ALA A 735 -22.01 -14.11 -10.46
C ALA A 735 -20.70 -13.52 -11.02
N GLY A 736 -19.59 -14.26 -10.91
CA GLY A 736 -18.26 -13.82 -11.34
C GLY A 736 -17.50 -13.02 -10.28
N ASP A 737 -17.99 -13.02 -9.03
CA ASP A 737 -17.26 -12.41 -7.91
C ASP A 737 -16.07 -13.28 -7.54
N ILE A 738 -14.93 -12.64 -7.28
CA ILE A 738 -13.66 -13.29 -7.01
C ILE A 738 -13.01 -12.65 -5.80
N CYS A 739 -12.50 -13.48 -4.89
CA CYS A 739 -11.77 -12.98 -3.74
C CYS A 739 -10.64 -13.94 -3.42
N GLY A 740 -9.42 -13.45 -3.61
CA GLY A 740 -8.19 -14.15 -3.24
C GLY A 740 -7.72 -13.66 -1.90
N VAL A 741 -7.55 -14.55 -0.93
CA VAL A 741 -7.04 -14.20 0.41
C VAL A 741 -5.83 -15.03 0.76
N LYS A 742 -4.85 -14.42 1.43
CA LYS A 742 -3.70 -15.13 1.98
C LYS A 742 -3.56 -14.75 3.44
N TYR A 743 -3.52 -15.75 4.30
CA TYR A 743 -3.29 -15.53 5.72
C TYR A 743 -1.80 -15.38 5.98
N SER A 744 -1.41 -14.26 6.55
CA SER A 744 -0.07 -14.02 7.05
C SER A 744 -0.05 -14.36 8.55
N THR A 745 0.71 -15.38 8.91
CA THR A 745 0.92 -15.74 10.32
C THR A 745 1.78 -14.72 11.07
N TYR A 746 2.49 -13.85 10.34
CA TYR A 746 3.39 -12.86 10.90
C TYR A 746 2.63 -11.73 11.60
N ASN A 747 1.73 -11.05 10.87
CA ASN A 747 0.88 -9.98 11.37
C ASN A 747 -0.55 -10.46 11.72
N SER A 748 -0.82 -11.76 11.59
CA SER A 748 -2.14 -12.36 11.85
C SER A 748 -3.28 -11.75 11.01
N THR A 749 -2.97 -11.25 9.81
CA THR A 749 -3.93 -10.61 8.91
C THR A 749 -4.17 -11.40 7.63
N LEU A 750 -5.27 -11.09 6.95
CA LEU A 750 -5.50 -11.48 5.56
C LEU A 750 -5.00 -10.36 4.64
N SER A 751 -4.17 -10.74 3.68
CA SER A 751 -3.94 -9.95 2.48
C SER A 751 -4.87 -10.41 1.36
N PHE A 752 -5.21 -9.48 0.47
CA PHE A 752 -6.08 -9.73 -0.67
C PHE A 752 -5.28 -9.78 -1.97
N SER A 753 -5.74 -10.59 -2.93
CA SER A 753 -5.19 -10.55 -4.29
C SER A 753 -5.61 -9.24 -4.97
N SER A 754 -4.76 -8.75 -5.89
CA SER A 754 -5.00 -7.54 -6.69
C SER A 754 -6.26 -7.59 -7.56
N THR A 755 -6.86 -8.77 -7.71
CA THR A 755 -8.06 -9.03 -8.51
C THR A 755 -9.35 -9.09 -7.70
N THR A 756 -9.34 -8.83 -6.38
CA THR A 756 -10.52 -9.04 -5.52
C THR A 756 -11.69 -8.10 -5.88
N LYS A 757 -12.80 -8.69 -6.30
CA LYS A 757 -14.01 -8.00 -6.74
C LYS A 757 -15.26 -8.72 -6.23
N LEU A 758 -16.16 -7.97 -5.60
CA LEU A 758 -17.41 -8.46 -5.01
C LEU A 758 -18.57 -7.55 -5.42
N GLY A 759 -19.33 -7.95 -6.45
CA GLY A 759 -20.38 -7.13 -7.04
C GLY A 759 -19.81 -5.84 -7.63
N THR A 760 -20.26 -4.70 -7.09
CA THR A 760 -19.72 -3.38 -7.42
C THR A 760 -18.50 -2.98 -6.60
N HIS A 761 -18.19 -3.71 -5.53
CA HIS A 761 -17.08 -3.41 -4.63
C HIS A 761 -15.75 -3.97 -5.14
N THR A 762 -14.69 -3.20 -4.94
CA THR A 762 -13.31 -3.62 -5.25
C THR A 762 -12.47 -3.53 -3.99
N ILE A 763 -11.77 -4.60 -3.64
CA ILE A 763 -10.86 -4.63 -2.48
C ILE A 763 -9.44 -4.58 -3.02
N ASN A 764 -8.79 -3.42 -2.87
CA ASN A 764 -7.44 -3.20 -3.37
C ASN A 764 -6.40 -3.80 -2.42
N ALA A 765 -5.43 -4.54 -2.97
CA ALA A 765 -4.38 -5.21 -2.22
C ALA A 765 -3.40 -4.25 -1.49
N HIS A 766 -3.34 -2.97 -1.93
CA HIS A 766 -2.39 -1.97 -1.44
C HIS A 766 -2.99 -0.94 -0.47
N ASN A 767 -4.32 -0.92 -0.27
CA ASN A 767 -5.00 0.17 0.46
C ASN A 767 -5.74 -0.26 1.73
N THR A 768 -5.64 -1.52 2.16
CA THR A 768 -6.23 -1.93 3.46
C THR A 768 -5.37 -1.36 4.58
N HIS A 769 -5.72 -0.16 5.04
CA HIS A 769 -4.94 0.66 5.98
C HIS A 769 -4.54 -0.05 7.29
N ASP A 770 -5.18 -1.17 7.66
CA ASP A 770 -4.89 -1.94 8.89
C ASP A 770 -4.91 -3.48 8.73
N GLY A 771 -5.08 -4.00 7.51
CA GLY A 771 -5.24 -5.43 7.24
C GLY A 771 -6.50 -6.09 7.87
N PHE A 772 -6.97 -7.19 7.30
CA PHE A 772 -8.10 -7.93 7.89
C PHE A 772 -7.61 -8.85 9.01
N THR A 773 -7.85 -8.49 10.26
CA THR A 773 -7.37 -9.27 11.41
C THR A 773 -8.39 -10.32 11.82
N LYS A 774 -7.90 -11.39 12.46
CA LYS A 774 -8.78 -12.42 13.03
C LYS A 774 -9.76 -11.78 14.02
N TYR A 775 -11.05 -11.99 13.82
CA TYR A 775 -12.12 -11.38 14.60
C TYR A 775 -12.80 -12.40 15.49
N ILE A 776 -12.83 -12.12 16.80
CA ILE A 776 -13.42 -12.99 17.81
C ILE A 776 -14.48 -12.17 18.53
N VAL A 777 -15.73 -12.42 18.16
CA VAL A 777 -16.92 -11.75 18.71
C VAL A 777 -16.92 -11.85 20.24
N CYS A 778 -17.19 -10.74 20.92
CA CYS A 778 -17.42 -10.73 22.35
C CYS A 778 -18.83 -11.25 22.65
N GLU A 779 -18.96 -12.35 23.39
CA GLU A 779 -20.28 -12.89 23.77
C GLU A 779 -20.80 -12.25 25.05
N SER A 780 -19.92 -11.98 26.02
CA SER A 780 -20.28 -11.32 27.27
C SER A 780 -19.09 -10.69 28.00
N ILE A 781 -19.39 -9.69 28.82
CA ILE A 781 -18.42 -9.00 29.69
C ILE A 781 -18.86 -9.19 31.15
N THR A 782 -17.96 -9.72 31.97
CA THR A 782 -18.15 -9.82 33.42
C THR A 782 -17.27 -8.80 34.13
N LEU A 783 -17.86 -8.00 35.02
CA LEU A 783 -17.15 -6.95 35.76
C LEU A 783 -16.86 -7.38 37.19
N SER A 784 -15.75 -6.88 37.74
CA SER A 784 -15.41 -6.96 39.16
C SER A 784 -14.77 -5.66 39.63
N VAL A 785 -14.86 -5.37 40.92
CA VAL A 785 -14.23 -4.20 41.55
C VAL A 785 -13.17 -4.63 42.56
N ASP A 786 -12.27 -3.71 42.91
CA ASP A 786 -11.11 -3.99 43.77
C ASP A 786 -11.44 -4.11 45.27
N LYS A 787 -12.65 -3.73 45.69
CA LYS A 787 -13.10 -3.80 47.09
C LYS A 787 -14.56 -4.21 47.20
N ASP A 788 -14.88 -4.93 48.27
CA ASP A 788 -16.26 -5.31 48.60
C ASP A 788 -17.07 -4.16 49.23
N LYS A 789 -16.38 -3.14 49.75
CA LYS A 789 -16.97 -1.98 50.44
C LYS A 789 -16.16 -0.73 50.15
N TYR A 790 -16.85 0.35 49.78
CA TYR A 790 -16.26 1.68 49.62
C TYR A 790 -16.84 2.67 50.62
N LEU A 791 -16.06 3.70 50.95
CA LEU A 791 -16.46 4.88 51.71
C LEU A 791 -16.34 6.15 50.85
N PRO A 792 -17.03 7.25 51.19
CA PRO A 792 -16.87 8.53 50.51
C PRO A 792 -15.41 9.00 50.49
N GLY A 793 -14.92 9.36 49.31
CA GLY A 793 -13.53 9.72 49.03
C GLY A 793 -12.66 8.55 48.57
N ASP A 794 -13.10 7.30 48.73
CA ASP A 794 -12.34 6.15 48.25
C ASP A 794 -12.24 6.16 46.73
N LYS A 795 -11.07 5.74 46.26
CA LYS A 795 -10.83 5.41 44.85
C LYS A 795 -10.98 3.92 44.65
N GLY A 796 -11.54 3.55 43.51
CA GLY A 796 -11.71 2.17 43.06
C GLY A 796 -11.36 1.99 41.59
N THR A 797 -11.21 0.74 41.21
CA THR A 797 -10.93 0.33 39.82
C THR A 797 -11.86 -0.79 39.42
N VAL A 798 -12.32 -0.75 38.17
CA VAL A 798 -13.14 -1.80 37.56
C VAL A 798 -12.24 -2.69 36.71
N SER A 799 -12.37 -4.00 36.87
CA SER A 799 -11.76 -5.00 36.00
C SER A 799 -12.85 -5.68 35.17
N ALA A 800 -12.52 -5.98 33.91
CA ALA A 800 -13.42 -6.64 32.98
C ALA A 800 -12.82 -7.98 32.51
N LEU A 801 -13.63 -9.03 32.49
CA LEU A 801 -13.33 -10.31 31.88
C LEU A 801 -14.25 -10.55 30.69
N PHE A 802 -13.66 -10.86 29.55
CA PHE A 802 -14.39 -11.11 28.31
C PHE A 802 -14.63 -12.62 28.13
N THR A 803 -15.77 -12.99 27.57
CA THR A 803 -16.06 -14.35 27.12
C THR A 803 -16.32 -14.33 25.61
N PRO A 804 -15.53 -15.05 24.79
CA PRO A 804 -14.27 -15.70 25.17
C PRO A 804 -13.18 -14.68 25.58
N SER A 805 -12.18 -15.12 26.35
CA SER A 805 -11.15 -14.23 26.91
C SER A 805 -10.22 -13.59 25.86
N ASN A 806 -10.20 -14.16 24.66
CA ASN A 806 -9.45 -13.69 23.51
C ASN A 806 -10.32 -12.91 22.51
N THR A 807 -11.46 -12.35 22.93
CA THR A 807 -12.21 -11.42 22.07
C THR A 807 -11.32 -10.28 21.58
N THR A 808 -11.62 -9.79 20.38
CA THR A 808 -10.76 -8.80 19.69
C THR A 808 -11.10 -7.37 20.06
N VAL A 809 -12.38 -7.05 20.35
CA VAL A 809 -12.82 -5.70 20.74
C VAL A 809 -12.86 -5.59 22.27
N LYS A 810 -11.80 -5.02 22.86
CA LYS A 810 -11.60 -4.93 24.32
C LYS A 810 -11.70 -3.51 24.88
N GLU A 811 -11.77 -2.50 24.03
CA GLU A 811 -11.97 -1.13 24.51
C GLU A 811 -13.36 -1.01 25.15
N LEU A 812 -13.42 -0.30 26.28
CA LEU A 812 -14.62 -0.20 27.10
C LEU A 812 -14.87 1.25 27.50
N THR A 813 -16.10 1.69 27.29
CA THR A 813 -16.63 2.92 27.85
C THR A 813 -17.37 2.62 29.13
N TYR A 814 -16.97 3.28 30.22
CA TYR A 814 -17.56 3.08 31.54
C TYR A 814 -18.53 4.22 31.88
N THR A 815 -19.68 3.87 32.45
CA THR A 815 -20.68 4.81 32.91
C THR A 815 -21.18 4.43 34.31
N SER A 816 -21.61 5.43 35.07
CA SER A 816 -22.26 5.25 36.38
C SER A 816 -23.74 5.58 36.26
N SER A 817 -24.61 4.78 36.88
CA SER A 817 -26.03 5.09 36.96
C SER A 817 -26.33 6.34 37.79
N ASP A 818 -25.41 6.76 38.67
CA ASP A 818 -25.53 7.94 39.52
C ASP A 818 -24.16 8.54 39.86
N GLU A 819 -23.79 9.62 39.17
CA GLU A 819 -22.53 10.34 39.41
C GLU A 819 -22.46 11.06 40.76
N SER A 820 -23.58 11.25 41.46
CA SER A 820 -23.59 11.83 42.81
C SER A 820 -23.12 10.84 43.88
N ILE A 821 -23.11 9.54 43.56
CA ILE A 821 -22.63 8.45 44.42
C ILE A 821 -21.22 8.02 43.99
N LEU A 822 -21.00 7.85 42.69
CA LEU A 822 -19.75 7.34 42.12
C LEU A 822 -19.49 7.97 40.76
N LYS A 823 -18.31 8.55 40.59
CA LYS A 823 -17.93 9.24 39.35
C LYS A 823 -16.60 8.74 38.79
N PHE A 824 -16.54 8.55 37.48
CA PHE A 824 -15.29 8.23 36.77
C PHE A 824 -14.39 9.47 36.64
N ASN A 825 -13.07 9.25 36.72
CA ASN A 825 -12.11 10.36 36.76
C ASN A 825 -12.01 11.12 35.42
N MET A 826 -12.25 10.43 34.31
CA MET A 826 -12.38 10.97 32.95
C MET A 826 -13.21 9.99 32.11
N GLU A 827 -13.70 10.43 30.96
CA GLU A 827 -14.39 9.57 29.99
C GLU A 827 -13.48 8.42 29.54
N GLY A 828 -14.01 7.19 29.48
CA GLY A 828 -13.24 5.97 29.19
C GLY A 828 -12.34 5.44 30.32
N SER A 829 -12.24 6.13 31.48
CA SER A 829 -11.42 5.65 32.58
C SER A 829 -12.01 4.40 33.25
N LYS A 830 -11.18 3.39 33.55
CA LYS A 830 -11.54 2.26 34.44
C LYS A 830 -11.48 2.60 35.93
N THR A 831 -11.16 3.85 36.28
CA THR A 831 -10.96 4.30 37.66
C THR A 831 -12.03 5.30 38.08
N PHE A 832 -12.56 5.15 39.29
CA PHE A 832 -13.63 5.98 39.81
C PHE A 832 -13.34 6.47 41.23
N THR A 833 -14.03 7.53 41.62
CA THR A 833 -14.03 8.09 42.97
C THR A 833 -15.44 8.02 43.55
N CYS A 834 -15.55 7.55 44.80
CA CYS A 834 -16.81 7.50 45.54
C CYS A 834 -17.11 8.88 46.13
N VAL A 835 -18.28 9.43 45.83
CA VAL A 835 -18.66 10.80 46.18
C VAL A 835 -19.51 10.83 47.45
N ALA A 836 -20.57 10.01 47.50
CA ALA A 836 -21.51 9.99 48.62
C ALA A 836 -22.01 8.57 48.92
N PRO A 837 -22.54 8.31 50.13
CA PRO A 837 -23.15 7.03 50.47
C PRO A 837 -24.34 6.71 49.57
N GLY A 838 -24.44 5.45 49.13
CA GLY A 838 -25.49 4.97 48.23
C GLY A 838 -25.05 3.78 47.39
N THR A 839 -25.89 3.37 46.46
CA THR A 839 -25.61 2.30 45.49
C THR A 839 -25.65 2.87 44.08
N ALA A 840 -24.62 2.62 43.30
CA ALA A 840 -24.57 2.96 41.87
C ALA A 840 -24.21 1.72 41.05
N THR A 841 -24.84 1.56 39.89
CA THR A 841 -24.48 0.51 38.93
C THR A 841 -23.47 1.07 37.95
N ILE A 842 -22.32 0.41 37.84
CA ILE A 842 -21.35 0.65 36.78
C ILE A 842 -21.76 -0.19 35.57
N THR A 843 -21.79 0.43 34.39
CA THR A 843 -21.93 -0.26 33.11
C THR A 843 -20.66 -0.05 32.30
N ALA A 844 -20.07 -1.13 31.78
CA ALA A 844 -18.97 -1.07 30.83
C ALA A 844 -19.45 -1.64 29.50
N THR A 845 -19.31 -0.88 28.42
CA THR A 845 -19.81 -1.22 27.09
C THR A 845 -18.66 -1.17 26.09
N ASN A 846 -18.51 -2.21 25.27
CA ASN A 846 -17.56 -2.19 24.15
C ASN A 846 -18.17 -1.50 22.92
N GLU A 847 -17.36 -1.26 21.88
CA GLU A 847 -17.82 -0.59 20.66
C GLU A 847 -18.94 -1.32 19.92
N GLU A 848 -19.07 -2.64 20.14
CA GLU A 848 -20.08 -3.50 19.52
C GLU A 848 -21.41 -3.48 20.30
N GLY A 849 -21.48 -2.74 21.41
CA GLY A 849 -22.66 -2.65 22.26
C GLY A 849 -22.83 -3.84 23.22
N VAL A 850 -21.86 -4.75 23.31
CA VAL A 850 -21.81 -5.76 24.37
C VAL A 850 -21.45 -5.06 25.67
N PHE A 851 -22.19 -5.34 26.74
CA PHE A 851 -22.01 -4.66 28.01
C PHE A 851 -22.02 -5.63 29.20
N GLY A 852 -21.28 -5.25 30.24
CA GLY A 852 -21.31 -5.84 31.57
C GLY A 852 -21.77 -4.81 32.58
N THR A 853 -22.38 -5.26 33.68
CA THR A 853 -22.78 -4.38 34.79
C THR A 853 -22.31 -4.92 36.12
N ILE A 854 -22.02 -4.02 37.07
CA ILE A 854 -21.75 -4.35 38.46
C ILE A 854 -22.30 -3.26 39.39
N GLU A 855 -22.96 -3.69 40.46
CA GLU A 855 -23.43 -2.78 41.51
C GLU A 855 -22.30 -2.48 42.50
N VAL A 856 -22.08 -1.20 42.79
CA VAL A 856 -21.10 -0.72 43.76
C VAL A 856 -21.84 -0.03 44.90
N THR A 857 -21.54 -0.44 46.13
CA THR A 857 -22.12 0.14 47.35
C THR A 857 -21.08 0.99 48.07
N VAL A 858 -21.39 2.29 48.22
CA VAL A 858 -20.66 3.23 49.05
C VAL A 858 -21.37 3.34 50.40
N SER A 859 -20.73 2.91 51.47
CA SER A 859 -21.30 2.94 52.82
C SER A 859 -21.07 4.29 53.51
N GLU A 860 -21.92 4.63 54.47
CA GLU A 860 -21.64 5.75 55.36
C GLU A 860 -20.37 5.49 56.19
N LYS A 861 -19.57 6.55 56.43
CA LYS A 861 -18.46 6.51 57.38
C LYS A 861 -19.01 6.28 58.79
N THR A 862 -18.47 5.31 59.51
CA THR A 862 -18.79 5.14 60.93
C THR A 862 -18.21 6.32 61.74
N ARG A 863 -19.03 6.93 62.59
CA ARG A 863 -18.65 8.09 63.41
C ARG A 863 -18.25 7.67 64.82
N PRO A 864 -17.33 8.40 65.47
CA PRO A 864 -17.10 8.24 66.89
C PRO A 864 -18.33 8.71 67.68
N SER A 865 -18.58 8.09 68.82
CA SER A 865 -19.60 8.51 69.79
C SER A 865 -19.11 9.63 70.72
N SER A 866 -17.80 9.72 70.95
CA SER A 866 -17.17 10.79 71.72
C SER A 866 -15.71 11.06 71.29
N ILE A 867 -15.22 12.26 71.59
CA ILE A 867 -13.84 12.68 71.39
C ILE A 867 -13.24 13.03 72.75
N THR A 868 -12.09 12.46 73.08
CA THR A 868 -11.32 12.81 74.28
C THR A 868 -10.07 13.60 73.88
N VAL A 869 -9.88 14.76 74.51
CA VAL A 869 -8.74 15.65 74.27
C VAL A 869 -7.86 15.66 75.51
N THR A 870 -6.57 15.44 75.34
CA THR A 870 -5.57 15.46 76.41
C THR A 870 -4.37 16.29 76.00
N SER A 871 -3.60 16.75 76.97
CA SER A 871 -2.35 17.47 76.76
C SER A 871 -1.32 17.03 77.80
N SER A 872 -0.04 17.11 77.47
CA SER A 872 1.05 16.88 78.43
C SER A 872 1.15 17.99 79.49
N LYS A 873 0.63 19.19 79.18
CA LYS A 873 0.49 20.33 80.09
C LYS A 873 -0.82 21.06 79.87
N THR A 874 -1.48 21.43 80.95
CA THR A 874 -2.64 22.34 80.95
C THR A 874 -2.29 23.73 81.49
N GLU A 875 -1.11 23.88 82.08
CA GLU A 875 -0.53 25.15 82.51
C GLU A 875 0.70 25.43 81.63
N ILE A 876 0.65 26.53 80.89
CA ILE A 876 1.74 26.96 80.00
C ILE A 876 2.12 28.41 80.30
N SER A 877 3.34 28.82 79.99
CA SER A 877 3.72 30.24 80.08
C SER A 877 3.39 31.00 78.80
N THR A 878 3.27 32.33 78.86
CA THR A 878 3.20 33.16 77.65
C THR A 878 4.39 32.86 76.70
N GLY A 879 4.09 32.63 75.42
CA GLY A 879 5.04 32.22 74.39
C GLY A 879 5.35 30.71 74.37
N GLU A 880 4.90 29.95 75.37
CA GLU A 880 5.04 28.49 75.38
C GLU A 880 4.00 27.83 74.48
N LYS A 881 4.39 26.70 73.87
CA LYS A 881 3.56 25.90 72.97
C LYS A 881 3.35 24.50 73.52
N VAL A 882 2.14 23.96 73.39
CA VAL A 882 1.81 22.59 73.77
C VAL A 882 0.94 21.92 72.72
N SER A 883 1.21 20.64 72.42
CA SER A 883 0.42 19.87 71.45
C SER A 883 -0.68 19.07 72.15
N LEU A 884 -1.87 19.10 71.56
CA LEU A 884 -3.01 18.29 72.00
C LEU A 884 -2.92 16.86 71.44
N SER A 885 -3.40 15.91 72.22
CA SER A 885 -3.57 14.51 71.84
C SER A 885 -5.06 14.16 71.83
N VAL A 886 -5.56 13.67 70.70
CA VAL A 886 -6.97 13.37 70.46
C VAL A 886 -7.19 11.86 70.35
N ALA A 887 -8.19 11.35 71.07
CA ALA A 887 -8.63 9.96 71.02
C ALA A 887 -10.13 9.85 70.70
N PHE A 888 -10.50 8.85 69.92
CA PHE A 888 -11.87 8.60 69.45
C PHE A 888 -12.45 7.34 70.11
N ASP A 889 -13.75 7.34 70.43
CA ASP A 889 -14.46 6.14 70.95
C ASP A 889 -15.73 5.84 70.13
N PRO A 890 -15.83 4.69 69.43
CA PRO A 890 -14.77 3.68 69.29
C PRO A 890 -13.56 4.23 68.53
N ALA A 891 -12.37 3.71 68.85
CA ALA A 891 -11.13 4.11 68.17
C ALA A 891 -11.09 3.70 66.70
N ASP A 892 -11.85 2.66 66.36
CA ASP A 892 -11.99 2.10 65.01
C ASP A 892 -13.22 2.69 64.29
N CYS A 893 -13.28 4.01 64.21
CA CYS A 893 -14.24 4.74 63.38
C CYS A 893 -13.58 5.24 62.09
N ASP A 894 -14.38 5.39 61.03
CA ASP A 894 -13.93 5.85 59.71
C ASP A 894 -13.82 7.38 59.64
N ASP A 895 -14.71 8.10 60.34
CA ASP A 895 -14.74 9.56 60.35
C ASP A 895 -13.89 10.12 61.50
N LYS A 896 -12.76 10.75 61.15
CA LYS A 896 -11.78 11.29 62.10
C LYS A 896 -11.35 12.73 61.77
N ASP A 897 -12.03 13.36 60.82
CA ASP A 897 -11.73 14.73 60.42
C ASP A 897 -12.23 15.71 61.49
N ILE A 898 -11.31 16.43 62.14
CA ILE A 898 -11.60 17.29 63.30
C ILE A 898 -11.19 18.75 63.07
N THR A 899 -11.84 19.66 63.78
CA THR A 899 -11.51 21.09 63.83
C THR A 899 -11.18 21.52 65.26
N TYR A 900 -10.30 22.52 65.38
CA TYR A 900 -9.88 23.10 66.66
C TYR A 900 -10.36 24.55 66.76
N THR A 901 -10.81 24.96 67.94
CA THR A 901 -11.21 26.35 68.22
C THR A 901 -10.79 26.74 69.63
N SER A 902 -10.36 27.99 69.80
CA SER A 902 -10.12 28.59 71.12
C SER A 902 -11.34 29.40 71.57
N SER A 903 -11.69 29.36 72.86
CA SER A 903 -12.74 30.22 73.40
C SER A 903 -12.32 31.69 73.48
N ASP A 904 -11.01 31.97 73.50
CA ASP A 904 -10.42 33.31 73.50
C ASP A 904 -9.03 33.28 72.84
N GLU A 905 -8.98 33.67 71.57
CA GLU A 905 -7.74 33.70 70.80
C GLU A 905 -6.74 34.75 71.28
N THR A 906 -7.14 35.72 72.12
CA THR A 906 -6.22 36.69 72.73
C THR A 906 -5.43 36.10 73.89
N ILE A 907 -5.92 35.02 74.50
CA ILE A 907 -5.26 34.30 75.61
C ILE A 907 -4.42 33.15 75.06
N ALA A 908 -4.97 32.33 74.14
CA ALA A 908 -4.21 31.31 73.42
C ALA A 908 -4.82 30.99 72.05
N THR A 909 -3.96 30.73 71.07
CA THR A 909 -4.37 30.28 69.73
C THR A 909 -4.09 28.80 69.54
N VAL A 910 -4.84 28.13 68.66
CA VAL A 910 -4.62 26.72 68.30
C VAL A 910 -4.58 26.56 66.78
N ASN A 911 -3.58 25.86 66.26
CA ASN A 911 -3.45 25.63 64.82
C ASN A 911 -4.12 24.33 64.36
N LYS A 912 -4.18 24.10 63.03
CA LYS A 912 -4.80 22.89 62.42
C LYS A 912 -4.14 21.56 62.84
N LYS A 913 -2.93 21.59 63.40
CA LYS A 913 -2.23 20.40 63.91
C LYS A 913 -2.50 20.15 65.40
N GLY A 914 -3.34 20.97 66.04
CA GLY A 914 -3.63 20.88 67.47
C GLY A 914 -2.50 21.42 68.37
N GLU A 915 -1.63 22.30 67.86
CA GLU A 915 -0.64 22.99 68.69
C GLU A 915 -1.23 24.31 69.23
N VAL A 916 -1.26 24.43 70.56
CA VAL A 916 -1.75 25.58 71.31
C VAL A 916 -0.58 26.48 71.69
N THR A 917 -0.68 27.78 71.44
CA THR A 917 0.32 28.80 71.82
C THR A 917 -0.29 29.78 72.81
N GLY A 918 0.32 29.92 74.00
CA GLY A 918 -0.12 30.90 75.00
C GLY A 918 0.33 32.31 74.63
N LEU A 919 -0.58 33.28 74.64
CA LEU A 919 -0.33 34.67 74.25
C LEU A 919 -0.39 35.64 75.43
N ALA A 920 -1.37 35.50 76.31
CA ALA A 920 -1.56 36.38 77.47
C ALA A 920 -1.98 35.58 78.70
N ALA A 921 -1.71 36.10 79.89
CA ALA A 921 -2.10 35.44 81.13
C ALA A 921 -3.63 35.36 81.23
N GLY A 922 -4.16 34.16 81.47
CA GLY A 922 -5.60 33.93 81.48
C GLY A 922 -5.97 32.45 81.39
N GLU A 923 -7.27 32.18 81.41
CA GLU A 923 -7.84 30.85 81.28
C GLU A 923 -8.63 30.76 79.97
N VAL A 924 -8.45 29.68 79.22
CA VAL A 924 -9.07 29.49 77.91
C VAL A 924 -9.40 28.02 77.67
N ASP A 925 -10.55 27.76 77.06
CA ASP A 925 -10.98 26.42 76.68
C ASP A 925 -10.66 26.18 75.20
N ILE A 926 -9.93 25.11 74.91
CA ILE A 926 -9.70 24.65 73.54
C ILE A 926 -10.65 23.49 73.24
N THR A 927 -11.49 23.67 72.22
CA THR A 927 -12.48 22.68 71.81
C THR A 927 -12.05 22.00 70.50
N VAL A 928 -12.17 20.66 70.48
CA VAL A 928 -11.95 19.81 69.32
C VAL A 928 -13.27 19.17 68.94
N SER A 929 -13.73 19.40 67.72
CA SER A 929 -15.03 18.93 67.23
C SER A 929 -14.89 18.11 65.97
N LEU A 930 -15.74 17.10 65.78
CA LEU A 930 -15.82 16.38 64.51
C LEU A 930 -16.37 17.32 63.43
N THR A 931 -15.68 17.41 62.29
CA THR A 931 -16.03 18.33 61.21
C THR A 931 -17.41 18.04 60.63
N SER A 932 -17.75 16.76 60.46
CA SER A 932 -19.03 16.31 59.89
C SER A 932 -20.22 16.46 60.85
N ASN A 933 -19.96 16.54 62.16
CA ASN A 933 -20.97 16.71 63.19
C ASN A 933 -20.36 17.39 64.44
N PRO A 934 -20.41 18.73 64.53
CA PRO A 934 -19.81 19.48 65.64
C PRO A 934 -20.40 19.19 67.03
N THR A 935 -21.50 18.43 67.13
CA THR A 935 -22.05 17.99 68.43
C THR A 935 -21.23 16.89 69.10
N ILE A 936 -20.37 16.19 68.34
CA ILE A 936 -19.39 15.25 68.87
C ILE A 936 -18.09 16.05 69.05
N SER A 937 -17.77 16.41 70.29
CA SER A 937 -16.61 17.24 70.62
C SER A 937 -15.99 16.83 71.96
N GLY A 938 -14.76 17.31 72.18
CA GLY A 938 -14.06 17.26 73.45
C GLY A 938 -13.40 18.61 73.73
N THR A 939 -13.32 18.99 75.00
CA THR A 939 -12.75 20.29 75.42
C THR A 939 -11.64 20.04 76.43
N ILE A 940 -10.60 20.86 76.36
CA ILE A 940 -9.52 20.92 77.35
C ILE A 940 -9.31 22.35 77.82
N HIS A 941 -9.18 22.51 79.13
CA HIS A 941 -8.92 23.79 79.77
C HIS A 941 -7.42 24.07 79.82
N ILE A 942 -7.00 25.26 79.39
CA ILE A 942 -5.62 25.71 79.40
C ILE A 942 -5.51 27.01 80.21
N THR A 943 -4.56 27.04 81.15
CA THR A 943 -4.20 28.23 81.92
C THR A 943 -2.85 28.75 81.42
N VAL A 944 -2.81 29.99 80.97
CA VAL A 944 -1.59 30.68 80.57
C VAL A 944 -1.11 31.53 81.74
N SER A 945 0.13 31.30 82.17
CA SER A 945 0.78 32.00 83.28
C SER A 945 1.83 32.98 82.76
N GLY A 946 1.75 34.23 83.20
CA GLY A 946 2.68 35.28 82.81
C GLY A 946 2.47 36.53 83.65
N GLU A 947 3.55 37.25 83.93
CA GLU A 947 3.48 38.59 84.52
C GLU A 947 3.03 39.55 83.41
N ALA A 948 1.95 40.31 83.63
CA ALA A 948 1.53 41.33 82.67
C ALA A 948 2.68 42.33 82.47
N ALA A 949 3.16 42.47 81.24
CA ALA A 949 4.21 43.44 80.94
C ALA A 949 3.63 44.86 81.12
N ILE A 950 4.18 45.65 82.04
CA ILE A 950 3.77 47.04 82.30
C ILE A 950 4.81 48.02 81.76
N ILE A 951 4.37 49.14 81.20
CA ILE A 951 5.25 50.27 80.83
C ILE A 951 5.50 51.11 82.09
N ASP A 952 6.73 51.62 82.28
CA ASP A 952 7.03 52.51 83.40
C ASP A 952 6.14 53.77 83.33
N ALA A 953 5.46 54.08 84.45
CA ALA A 953 4.53 55.21 84.55
C ALA A 953 5.16 56.56 84.20
N GLY A 954 6.49 56.71 84.30
CA GLY A 954 7.21 57.91 83.86
C GLY A 954 7.08 58.20 82.35
N TYR A 955 6.84 57.17 81.54
CA TYR A 955 6.70 57.27 80.08
C TYR A 955 5.25 57.39 79.61
N CYS A 956 4.26 57.24 80.48
CA CYS A 956 2.85 57.44 80.11
C CYS A 956 2.54 58.91 79.80
N GLY A 957 1.70 59.16 78.80
CA GLY A 957 1.34 60.52 78.35
C GLY A 957 1.06 60.57 76.85
N THR A 958 0.71 61.77 76.37
CA THR A 958 0.47 62.05 74.95
C THR A 958 1.70 62.71 74.35
N TYR A 959 2.24 62.14 73.29
CA TYR A 959 3.39 62.65 72.55
C TYR A 959 2.92 63.12 71.17
N SER A 960 3.50 64.18 70.64
CA SER A 960 3.16 64.65 69.29
C SER A 960 4.38 65.16 68.51
N GLY A 961 4.25 65.12 67.19
CA GLY A 961 5.29 65.53 66.25
C GLY A 961 4.84 65.31 64.81
N TYR A 962 5.81 65.30 63.89
CA TYR A 962 5.54 65.19 62.45
C TYR A 962 6.23 63.98 61.85
N ASP A 963 5.54 63.25 60.97
CA ASP A 963 6.16 62.20 60.17
C ASP A 963 7.05 62.77 59.05
N ILE A 964 7.67 61.87 58.27
CA ILE A 964 8.55 62.25 57.15
C ILE A 964 7.84 63.01 56.01
N SER A 965 6.51 62.85 55.91
CA SER A 965 5.68 63.56 54.94
C SER A 965 5.23 64.94 55.44
N GLY A 966 5.46 65.22 56.74
CA GLY A 966 5.06 66.44 57.43
C GLY A 966 3.70 66.35 58.10
N ALA A 967 3.08 65.17 58.14
CA ALA A 967 1.78 64.96 58.75
C ALA A 967 1.87 64.87 60.28
N THR A 968 0.84 65.36 60.99
CA THR A 968 0.84 65.38 62.47
C THR A 968 0.52 63.99 63.02
N VAL A 969 1.42 63.48 63.87
CA VAL A 969 1.27 62.17 64.55
C VAL A 969 1.16 62.39 66.05
N ILE A 970 0.16 61.74 66.66
CA ILE A 970 -0.08 61.72 68.10
C ILE A 970 0.06 60.29 68.62
N VAL A 971 0.81 60.11 69.70
CA VAL A 971 0.99 58.82 70.38
C VAL A 971 0.56 58.94 71.83
N GLU A 972 -0.45 58.18 72.24
CA GLU A 972 -0.91 58.09 73.63
C GLU A 972 -0.42 56.79 74.26
N VAL A 973 0.36 56.91 75.34
CA VAL A 973 0.92 55.77 76.07
C VAL A 973 0.19 55.59 77.39
N SER A 974 -0.49 54.46 77.55
CA SER A 974 -1.33 54.13 78.72
C SER A 974 -0.60 53.25 79.75
N PRO A 975 -0.93 53.38 81.05
CA PRO A 975 -0.31 52.57 82.12
C PRO A 975 -0.58 51.06 82.03
N ASP A 976 -1.60 50.64 81.29
CA ASP A 976 -1.98 49.24 81.10
C ASP A 976 -1.18 48.54 79.98
N GLY A 977 -0.20 49.23 79.39
CA GLY A 977 0.61 48.70 78.30
C GLY A 977 0.02 48.95 76.91
N THR A 978 -1.10 49.67 76.81
CA THR A 978 -1.71 50.05 75.53
C THR A 978 -1.09 51.34 74.99
N ILE A 979 -0.78 51.36 73.69
CA ILE A 979 -0.39 52.55 72.95
C ILE A 979 -1.36 52.81 71.81
N VAL A 980 -1.81 54.04 71.68
CA VAL A 980 -2.66 54.49 70.57
C VAL A 980 -1.85 55.47 69.71
N VAL A 981 -1.74 55.19 68.41
CA VAL A 981 -1.06 56.03 67.43
C VAL A 981 -2.09 56.59 66.46
N THR A 982 -2.16 57.91 66.34
CA THR A 982 -3.13 58.62 65.50
C THR A 982 -2.38 59.51 64.51
N ASN A 983 -2.73 59.40 63.23
CA ASN A 983 -2.37 60.39 62.22
C ASN A 983 -3.54 61.38 62.10
N GLU A 984 -3.34 62.63 62.53
CA GLU A 984 -4.43 63.61 62.53
C GLU A 984 -4.89 63.98 61.12
N ASP A 985 -3.97 63.98 60.15
CA ASP A 985 -4.26 64.43 58.79
C ASP A 985 -5.08 63.39 58.01
N SER A 986 -4.87 62.09 58.27
CA SER A 986 -5.72 61.02 57.72
C SER A 986 -6.89 60.63 58.63
N SER A 987 -6.89 61.07 59.90
CA SER A 987 -7.82 60.64 60.96
C SER A 987 -7.82 59.13 61.22
N GLU A 988 -6.74 58.45 60.85
CA GLU A 988 -6.56 57.02 61.09
C GLU A 988 -5.92 56.80 62.47
N THR A 989 -6.37 55.76 63.19
CA THR A 989 -5.90 55.43 64.54
C THR A 989 -5.61 53.94 64.65
N GLY A 990 -4.42 53.60 65.13
CA GLY A 990 -3.99 52.23 65.44
C GLY A 990 -3.80 52.05 66.95
N THR A 991 -4.22 50.90 67.48
CA THR A 991 -4.03 50.54 68.90
C THR A 991 -3.13 49.32 68.99
N TYR A 992 -2.11 49.41 69.86
CA TYR A 992 -1.04 48.42 69.98
C TYR A 992 -0.80 48.07 71.44
N THR A 993 -0.39 46.83 71.70
CA THR A 993 -0.18 46.31 73.05
C THR A 993 1.29 45.99 73.28
N PHE A 994 1.78 46.37 74.47
CA PHE A 994 3.15 46.14 74.88
C PHE A 994 3.44 44.65 75.05
N SER A 995 4.51 44.18 74.41
CA SER A 995 4.94 42.79 74.47
C SER A 995 6.01 42.58 75.56
N LYS A 996 7.17 43.24 75.42
CA LYS A 996 8.31 43.14 76.35
C LYS A 996 9.36 44.22 76.11
N PRO A 997 10.20 44.57 77.10
CA PRO A 997 11.39 45.39 76.88
C PRO A 997 12.59 44.52 76.47
N VAL A 998 13.41 44.99 75.52
CA VAL A 998 14.70 44.38 75.15
C VAL A 998 15.77 45.47 75.10
N GLY A 999 16.68 45.48 76.06
CA GLY A 999 17.67 46.54 76.22
C GLY A 999 16.99 47.87 76.56
N SER A 1000 17.23 48.90 75.75
CA SER A 1000 16.58 50.21 75.92
C SER A 1000 15.32 50.41 75.06
N TYR A 1001 14.87 49.36 74.36
CA TYR A 1001 13.71 49.42 73.45
C TYR A 1001 12.51 48.65 74.01
N TYR A 1002 11.31 49.14 73.71
CA TYR A 1002 10.02 48.56 74.08
C TYR A 1002 9.29 48.10 72.81
N TYR A 1003 8.83 46.85 72.77
CA TYR A 1003 8.24 46.22 71.58
C TYR A 1003 6.72 46.13 71.70
N PHE A 1004 6.03 46.34 70.59
CA PHE A 1004 4.57 46.38 70.51
C PHE A 1004 4.05 45.52 69.35
N HIS A 1005 2.89 44.91 69.54
CA HIS A 1005 2.14 44.19 68.51
C HIS A 1005 0.73 44.77 68.37
N ASP A 1006 0.11 44.56 67.22
CA ASP A 1006 -1.30 44.87 66.99
C ASP A 1006 -2.22 43.76 67.56
N GLY A 1007 -3.51 43.81 67.21
CA GLY A 1007 -4.52 42.87 67.69
C GLY A 1007 -4.39 41.43 67.19
N ASP A 1008 -3.53 41.15 66.19
CA ASP A 1008 -3.31 39.80 65.65
C ASP A 1008 -2.04 39.11 66.20
N GLY A 1009 -1.24 39.85 66.98
CA GLY A 1009 -0.05 39.35 67.66
C GLY A 1009 1.25 39.47 66.85
N THR A 1010 1.24 40.14 65.70
CA THR A 1010 2.45 40.41 64.90
C THR A 1010 3.25 41.57 65.50
N GLU A 1011 4.53 41.36 65.85
CA GLU A 1011 5.43 42.43 66.33
C GLU A 1011 5.60 43.49 65.24
N THR A 1012 5.12 44.71 65.50
CA THR A 1012 4.91 45.72 64.46
C THR A 1012 5.93 46.86 64.54
N PHE A 1013 6.29 47.33 65.74
CA PHE A 1013 7.31 48.36 65.91
C PHE A 1013 7.94 48.38 67.31
N LYS A 1014 9.04 49.15 67.44
CA LYS A 1014 9.75 49.38 68.70
C LYS A 1014 9.82 50.87 69.04
N ILE A 1015 9.74 51.17 70.33
CA ILE A 1015 9.85 52.51 70.89
C ILE A 1015 11.10 52.63 71.75
N TYR A 1016 11.83 53.73 71.58
CA TYR A 1016 12.86 54.17 72.51
C TYR A 1016 12.37 55.41 73.27
N PHE A 1017 12.38 55.36 74.59
CA PHE A 1017 11.95 56.47 75.44
C PHE A 1017 13.15 57.23 76.02
N THR A 1018 13.09 58.56 75.98
CA THR A 1018 13.92 59.46 76.80
C THR A 1018 13.03 60.23 77.79
N ALA A 1019 13.60 61.13 78.59
CA ALA A 1019 12.85 61.87 79.60
C ALA A 1019 11.74 62.77 79.01
N ASP A 1020 11.99 63.38 77.84
CA ASP A 1020 11.11 64.38 77.23
C ASP A 1020 10.73 64.07 75.76
N GLU A 1021 11.35 63.05 75.14
CA GLU A 1021 11.11 62.64 73.75
C GLU A 1021 10.94 61.12 73.62
N LEU A 1022 10.18 60.70 72.61
CA LEU A 1022 9.92 59.32 72.22
C LEU A 1022 10.33 59.14 70.75
N GLU A 1023 11.18 58.14 70.48
CA GLU A 1023 11.55 57.78 69.11
C GLU A 1023 10.85 56.48 68.67
N LEU A 1024 10.04 56.57 67.61
CA LEU A 1024 9.38 55.44 66.96
C LEU A 1024 10.28 54.85 65.87
N SER A 1025 10.43 53.52 65.85
CA SER A 1025 11.20 52.79 64.82
C SER A 1025 10.46 51.51 64.42
N PHE A 1026 10.28 51.30 63.11
CA PHE A 1026 9.57 50.14 62.57
C PHE A 1026 10.54 49.03 62.13
N SER A 1027 10.16 47.78 62.35
CA SER A 1027 11.00 46.59 62.04
C SER A 1027 10.69 45.90 60.71
N SER A 1028 9.59 46.24 60.05
CA SER A 1028 9.21 45.70 58.74
C SER A 1028 8.50 46.75 57.89
N GLU A 1029 8.61 46.62 56.56
CA GLU A 1029 7.85 47.44 55.61
C GLU A 1029 6.36 47.13 55.74
N GLU A 1030 5.56 48.20 55.84
CA GLU A 1030 4.09 48.25 55.73
C GLU A 1030 3.26 47.78 56.94
N LEU A 1031 2.68 48.77 57.63
CA LEU A 1031 1.36 48.68 58.26
C LEU A 1031 0.40 49.38 57.30
N GLU A 1032 -0.53 48.65 56.69
CA GLU A 1032 -1.58 49.28 55.88
C GLU A 1032 -2.52 50.11 56.76
N GLY A 1033 -2.65 51.40 56.44
CA GLY A 1033 -3.80 52.23 56.84
C GLY A 1033 -3.66 53.10 58.09
N THR A 1034 -2.46 53.51 58.50
CA THR A 1034 -2.34 54.58 59.53
C THR A 1034 -1.06 55.44 59.43
N LEU A 1035 0.07 54.85 59.04
CA LEU A 1035 1.36 55.54 58.90
C LEU A 1035 2.26 54.79 57.91
N THR A 1036 2.87 55.48 56.94
CA THR A 1036 3.84 54.87 56.02
C THR A 1036 5.25 55.36 56.34
N MET A 1037 6.13 54.44 56.78
CA MET A 1037 7.55 54.70 57.05
C MET A 1037 8.42 53.59 56.47
N TYR A 1038 9.63 53.94 56.02
CA TYR A 1038 10.57 52.97 55.45
C TYR A 1038 11.53 52.41 56.53
N CYS A 1039 11.99 51.18 56.32
CA CYS A 1039 12.90 50.50 57.24
C CYS A 1039 14.19 51.32 57.48
N GLY A 1040 14.43 51.72 58.74
CA GLY A 1040 15.61 52.49 59.14
C GLY A 1040 15.34 53.98 59.40
N GLU A 1041 14.12 54.47 59.20
CA GLU A 1041 13.69 55.83 59.57
C GLU A 1041 13.16 55.88 61.01
N TYR A 1042 13.23 57.07 61.63
CA TYR A 1042 12.76 57.32 63.00
C TYR A 1042 11.92 58.59 63.03
N ILE A 1043 10.80 58.56 63.78
CA ILE A 1043 10.05 59.77 64.14
C ILE A 1043 10.38 60.10 65.59
N SER A 1044 10.89 61.31 65.84
CA SER A 1044 11.01 61.84 67.20
C SER A 1044 9.77 62.66 67.54
N LEU A 1045 9.11 62.28 68.62
CA LEU A 1045 7.91 62.92 69.15
C LEU A 1045 8.23 63.51 70.53
N SER A 1046 7.80 64.73 70.77
CA SER A 1046 7.94 65.40 72.07
C SER A 1046 6.72 65.14 72.95
N LYS A 1047 6.95 64.96 74.25
CA LYS A 1047 5.91 64.74 75.27
C LYS A 1047 5.10 65.99 75.60
#